data_AF-A0A3C1DGK9-F1
#
_entry.id   AF-A0A3C1DGK9-F1
#
_cell.length_a   1.000
_cell.length_b   1.000
_cell.length_c   1.000
_cell.angle_alpha   90.00
_cell.angle_beta   90.00
_cell.angle_gamma   90.00
#
_symmetry.space_group_name_H-M   'P 1'
#
loop_
_entity.id
_entity.type
_entity.pdbx_description
1 polymer ?
#
loop_
_entity_poly.entity_id
_entity_poly.type
_entity_poly.pdbx_seq_one_letter_code
_entity_poly.pdbx_strand_id
1 'polypeptide(L)'
;DKPMIYYPLSTLITAGARDILVITDAQDASAIHRVLGDGSQFGISLSYGVQPEPQGVAQALTIGADFIGSQRVALVLGDSILHGPGLDEAVVAAAGGAGTHIFAYRVAHPQRYGVIELDQGGRPVAIEEKPQQPRSQLAVPGLYFFDADVVEVARSVSPSSRGVYEISDVVRYYLEHNRLTVCGLPDGCAWYDASTLDGLTDASGYVKALQNRQGLVLGAPELAARQAGFLSDEEYVALARQLSPSDYGSALLAEVRVETRQHDRAVGVAQEQARAVARVTEAARAVGHRSAGPGSVATVRAVDQASPAPFAEPVLVTKPLLPPLAEVSAALEEVWAAGWLTNGGRQHQELERTLSRRLDAPHLSLFANGTLALMVGCQALRLSGEVITTPFTFPATIHALNWNGLTPVFADIDPVTLCLDPASVERAVTRATTGIMGVHVYGIPCDVDGIQQVASNYYLKVLYDAAHAFETTVNGRSIASFGDAVAFSFHATKLFHTAEGGALAVGDAGLKDRVDHLKNFGIDHEEQVSQVGINAKLSEVHAAVGNVVLRYVDAERAARARLRRQYQTLLDDIDGVDLMGLPDNATDSGQYLIARINEQRFGMSRDELHGRLRAMNVLSRKYFFPLASEYACYRSLPSASPQALPNAYRAASEVLALPYHGRLAENDVERICEVIRSASRVRVS
;
A
#
# COMPACT_ATOMS: atom_id res chain seq x y z
N ASP A 1 8.28 12.20 13.32
CA ASP A 1 8.34 13.12 12.16
C ASP A 1 7.86 14.54 12.53
N LYS A 2 7.02 14.67 13.57
CA LYS A 2 6.53 15.94 14.09
C LYS A 2 6.41 15.94 15.63
N PRO A 3 6.25 17.11 16.27
CA PRO A 3 6.07 17.22 17.72
C PRO A 3 4.77 16.58 18.21
N MET A 4 4.77 16.05 19.43
CA MET A 4 3.63 15.34 19.99
C MET A 4 2.41 16.27 20.23
N ILE A 5 2.63 17.55 20.53
CA ILE A 5 1.54 18.53 20.70
C ILE A 5 0.67 18.74 19.45
N TYR A 6 1.13 18.29 18.26
CA TYR A 6 0.36 18.41 17.02
C TYR A 6 -0.89 17.52 17.01
N TYR A 7 -0.87 16.37 17.69
CA TYR A 7 -2.01 15.46 17.75
C TYR A 7 -3.22 16.07 18.48
N PRO A 8 -3.09 16.52 19.75
CA PRO A 8 -4.19 17.19 20.44
C PRO A 8 -4.61 18.49 19.74
N LEU A 9 -3.67 19.25 19.18
CA LEU A 9 -4.00 20.46 18.42
C LEU A 9 -4.88 20.13 17.20
N SER A 10 -4.55 19.06 16.47
CA SER A 10 -5.36 18.60 15.34
C SER A 10 -6.77 18.22 15.78
N THR A 11 -6.92 17.52 16.92
CA THR A 11 -8.23 17.16 17.49
C THR A 11 -9.07 18.40 17.83
N LEU A 12 -8.47 19.45 18.39
CA LEU A 12 -9.18 20.70 18.68
C LEU A 12 -9.60 21.44 17.40
N ILE A 13 -8.74 21.47 16.39
CA ILE A 13 -9.06 22.06 15.08
C ILE A 13 -10.22 21.30 14.43
N THR A 14 -10.20 19.96 14.45
CA THR A 14 -11.30 19.11 13.97
C THR A 14 -12.61 19.41 14.73
N ALA A 15 -12.54 19.67 16.03
CA ALA A 15 -13.69 20.09 16.83
C ALA A 15 -14.23 21.48 16.47
N GLY A 16 -13.55 22.23 15.60
CA GLY A 16 -13.92 23.56 15.16
C GLY A 16 -13.38 24.69 16.03
N ALA A 17 -12.42 24.43 16.93
CA ALA A 17 -11.83 25.46 17.77
C ALA A 17 -10.88 26.36 16.97
N ARG A 18 -11.17 27.67 16.93
CA ARG A 18 -10.32 28.69 16.29
C ARG A 18 -9.45 29.46 17.27
N ASP A 19 -9.89 29.61 18.50
CA ASP A 19 -9.12 30.22 19.57
C ASP A 19 -8.71 29.11 20.53
N ILE A 20 -7.41 28.91 20.72
CA ILE A 20 -6.87 27.84 21.56
C ILE A 20 -5.85 28.41 22.55
N LEU A 21 -6.03 28.10 23.83
CA LEU A 21 -5.08 28.44 24.89
C LEU A 21 -4.22 27.22 25.22
N VAL A 22 -2.91 27.34 25.01
CA VAL A 22 -1.94 26.32 25.39
C VAL A 22 -1.41 26.63 26.79
N ILE A 23 -1.65 25.71 27.73
CA ILE A 23 -1.17 25.82 29.11
C ILE A 23 -0.07 24.79 29.33
N THR A 24 1.07 25.25 29.81
CA THR A 24 2.26 24.43 30.09
C THR A 24 3.04 25.04 31.24
N ASP A 25 4.08 24.37 31.73
CA ASP A 25 4.95 24.94 32.75
C ASP A 25 5.87 26.04 32.19
N ALA A 26 6.50 26.79 33.09
CA ALA A 26 7.34 27.92 32.71
C ALA A 26 8.60 27.52 31.93
N GLN A 27 9.09 26.29 32.10
CA GLN A 27 10.33 25.81 31.48
C GLN A 27 10.09 25.46 30.01
N ASP A 28 8.96 24.81 29.73
CA ASP A 28 8.61 24.32 28.39
C ASP A 28 7.89 25.35 27.51
N ALA A 29 7.31 26.40 28.11
CA ALA A 29 6.58 27.45 27.40
C ALA A 29 7.32 28.03 26.18
N SER A 30 8.63 28.31 26.34
CA SER A 30 9.43 28.89 25.25
C SER A 30 9.66 27.92 24.08
N ALA A 31 9.75 26.63 24.35
CA ALA A 31 9.94 25.60 23.33
C ALA A 31 8.64 25.37 22.56
N ILE A 32 7.51 25.30 23.27
CA ILE A 32 6.19 25.13 22.68
C ILE A 32 5.82 26.33 21.81
N HIS A 33 6.02 27.57 22.30
CA HIS A 33 5.76 28.78 21.51
C HIS A 33 6.62 28.85 20.25
N ARG A 34 7.87 28.37 20.29
CA ARG A 34 8.74 28.34 19.10
C ARG A 34 8.21 27.40 18.02
N VAL A 35 7.60 26.29 18.43
CA VAL A 35 7.05 25.29 17.52
C VAL A 35 5.71 25.75 16.94
N LEU A 36 4.83 26.29 17.78
CA LEU A 36 3.45 26.57 17.40
C LEU A 36 3.20 28.02 16.96
N GLY A 37 4.07 28.98 17.29
CA GLY A 37 3.90 30.38 16.93
C GLY A 37 2.61 30.98 17.51
N ASP A 38 1.93 31.84 16.76
CA ASP A 38 0.62 32.40 17.13
C ASP A 38 -0.56 31.60 16.55
N GLY A 39 -0.28 30.49 15.87
CA GLY A 39 -1.28 29.63 15.23
C GLY A 39 -1.78 30.11 13.87
N SER A 40 -1.38 31.30 13.42
CA SER A 40 -1.88 31.90 12.17
C SER A 40 -1.59 31.03 10.94
N GLN A 41 -0.51 30.24 10.96
CA GLN A 41 -0.19 29.28 9.90
C GLN A 41 -1.23 28.17 9.73
N PHE A 42 -2.09 27.92 10.72
CA PHE A 42 -3.20 26.95 10.65
C PHE A 42 -4.57 27.63 10.57
N GLY A 43 -4.64 28.95 10.38
CA GLY A 43 -5.91 29.69 10.36
C GLY A 43 -6.62 29.79 11.73
N ILE A 44 -5.86 29.63 12.83
CA ILE A 44 -6.32 29.71 14.22
C ILE A 44 -5.53 30.79 14.99
N SER A 45 -5.95 31.08 16.22
CA SER A 45 -5.23 31.92 17.18
C SER A 45 -4.79 31.09 18.39
N LEU A 46 -3.50 31.14 18.70
CA LEU A 46 -2.91 30.51 19.87
C LEU A 46 -2.53 31.55 20.92
N SER A 47 -3.07 31.36 22.13
CA SER A 47 -2.66 32.05 23.34
C SER A 47 -1.90 31.11 24.26
N TYR A 48 -1.11 31.66 25.20
CA TYR A 48 -0.27 30.87 26.09
C TYR A 48 -0.49 31.24 27.55
N GLY A 49 -0.70 30.22 28.38
CA GLY A 49 -0.78 30.32 29.84
C GLY A 49 0.31 29.50 30.51
N VAL A 50 0.76 29.95 31.68
CA VAL A 50 1.76 29.22 32.48
C VAL A 50 1.09 28.61 33.70
N GLN A 51 1.24 27.30 33.86
CA GLN A 51 0.91 26.60 35.09
C GLN A 51 2.14 26.66 36.01
N PRO A 52 2.07 27.36 37.16
CA PRO A 52 3.23 27.57 38.01
C PRO A 52 3.69 26.29 38.73
N GLU A 53 2.74 25.41 39.07
CA GLU A 53 2.97 24.13 39.72
C GLU A 53 2.01 23.08 39.15
N PRO A 54 2.40 21.80 39.07
CA PRO A 54 1.58 20.73 38.48
C PRO A 54 0.42 20.31 39.41
N GLN A 55 -0.51 21.22 39.70
CA GLN A 55 -1.63 21.00 40.62
C GLN A 55 -2.82 20.28 39.96
N GLY A 56 -2.59 19.55 38.86
CA GLY A 56 -3.62 18.77 38.18
C GLY A 56 -4.29 19.50 37.01
N VAL A 57 -5.01 18.73 36.20
CA VAL A 57 -5.60 19.17 34.93
C VAL A 57 -6.74 20.17 35.14
N ALA A 58 -7.54 20.03 36.21
CA ALA A 58 -8.65 20.95 36.46
C ALA A 58 -8.19 22.39 36.70
N GLN A 59 -6.94 22.59 37.17
CA GLN A 59 -6.37 23.93 37.33
C GLN A 59 -6.27 24.69 36.01
N ALA A 60 -6.08 23.99 34.88
CA ALA A 60 -6.01 24.61 33.55
C ALA A 60 -7.27 25.42 33.22
N LEU A 61 -8.45 24.97 33.67
CA LEU A 61 -9.72 25.67 33.49
C LEU A 61 -9.76 26.98 34.30
N THR A 62 -9.12 27.03 35.45
CA THR A 62 -9.03 28.25 36.28
C THR A 62 -7.98 29.23 35.76
N ILE A 63 -6.86 28.74 35.23
CA ILE A 63 -5.83 29.55 34.57
C ILE A 63 -6.40 30.19 33.29
N GLY A 64 -7.15 29.42 32.52
CA GLY A 64 -7.81 29.87 31.29
C GLY A 64 -9.14 30.61 31.50
N ALA A 65 -9.49 30.99 32.73
CA ALA A 65 -10.81 31.54 33.04
C ALA A 65 -11.19 32.74 32.16
N ASP A 66 -10.29 33.72 32.01
CA ASP A 66 -10.53 34.92 31.20
C ASP A 66 -10.61 34.60 29.71
N PHE A 67 -9.87 33.59 29.25
CA PHE A 67 -9.86 33.13 27.87
C PHE A 67 -11.16 32.40 27.50
N ILE A 68 -11.63 31.52 28.39
CA ILE A 68 -12.88 30.75 28.22
C ILE A 68 -14.09 31.70 28.26
N GLY A 69 -14.08 32.67 29.18
CA GLY A 69 -15.15 33.64 29.35
C GLY A 69 -16.50 32.98 29.62
N SER A 70 -17.46 33.18 28.72
CA SER A 70 -18.82 32.60 28.82
C SER A 70 -19.12 31.59 27.70
N GLN A 71 -18.08 31.06 27.06
CA GLN A 71 -18.20 30.09 25.99
C GLN A 71 -18.05 28.66 26.50
N ARG A 72 -18.58 27.71 25.73
CA ARG A 72 -18.28 26.28 25.92
C ARG A 72 -16.82 26.03 25.55
N VAL A 73 -16.19 25.06 26.20
CA VAL A 73 -14.75 24.80 26.01
C VAL A 73 -14.49 23.33 25.71
N ALA A 74 -13.62 23.08 24.73
CA ALA A 74 -13.00 21.78 24.53
C ALA A 74 -11.65 21.78 25.25
N LEU A 75 -11.39 20.74 26.05
CA LEU A 75 -10.11 20.51 26.72
C LEU A 75 -9.56 19.17 26.24
N VAL A 76 -8.31 19.16 25.81
CA VAL A 76 -7.59 17.92 25.46
C VAL A 76 -6.26 17.89 26.20
N LEU A 77 -5.85 16.71 26.67
CA LEU A 77 -4.54 16.54 27.28
C LEU A 77 -3.44 16.60 26.23
N GLY A 78 -2.34 17.26 26.58
CA GLY A 78 -1.23 17.51 25.67
C GLY A 78 -0.55 16.25 25.16
N ASP A 79 -0.69 15.11 25.86
CA ASP A 79 -0.08 13.79 25.64
C ASP A 79 -1.03 12.75 25.02
N SER A 80 -2.25 13.14 24.63
CA SER A 80 -3.25 12.24 24.10
C SER A 80 -3.21 12.15 22.57
N ILE A 81 -3.13 10.91 22.06
CA ILE A 81 -3.18 10.61 20.62
C ILE A 81 -4.44 9.79 20.36
N LEU A 82 -5.36 10.37 19.58
CA LEU A 82 -6.62 9.75 19.16
C LEU A 82 -6.61 9.60 17.64
N HIS A 83 -6.91 8.40 17.14
CA HIS A 83 -6.99 8.15 15.69
C HIS A 83 -7.89 6.96 15.37
N GLY A 84 -8.71 7.09 14.32
CA GLY A 84 -9.42 5.98 13.72
C GLY A 84 -10.67 6.41 12.94
N PRO A 85 -11.34 5.46 12.28
CA PRO A 85 -12.52 5.74 11.48
C PRO A 85 -13.67 6.27 12.36
N GLY A 86 -14.36 7.30 11.89
CA GLY A 86 -15.51 7.88 12.60
C GLY A 86 -15.15 8.86 13.73
N LEU A 87 -13.86 9.04 14.04
CA LEU A 87 -13.42 9.90 15.14
C LEU A 87 -13.79 11.36 14.90
N ASP A 88 -13.53 11.88 13.70
CA ASP A 88 -13.76 13.28 13.37
C ASP A 88 -15.24 13.64 13.49
N GLU A 89 -16.14 12.78 12.98
CA GLU A 89 -17.59 12.96 13.12
C GLU A 89 -18.03 12.93 14.58
N ALA A 90 -17.45 12.04 15.39
CA ALA A 90 -17.78 11.94 16.81
C ALA A 90 -17.30 13.17 17.60
N VAL A 91 -16.10 13.68 17.29
CA VAL A 91 -15.54 14.91 17.88
C VAL A 91 -16.39 16.13 17.53
N VAL A 92 -16.75 16.30 16.26
CA VAL A 92 -17.63 17.39 15.80
C VAL A 92 -19.01 17.30 16.47
N ALA A 93 -19.58 16.10 16.57
CA ALA A 93 -20.87 15.90 17.23
C ALA A 93 -20.83 16.25 18.72
N ALA A 94 -19.78 15.85 19.44
CA ALA A 94 -19.60 16.19 20.86
C ALA A 94 -19.41 17.70 21.08
N ALA A 95 -18.66 18.37 20.19
CA ALA A 95 -18.50 19.82 20.23
C ALA A 95 -19.84 20.56 20.03
N GLY A 96 -20.70 20.07 19.13
CA GLY A 96 -22.02 20.66 18.85
C GLY A 96 -23.13 20.28 19.83
N GLY A 97 -23.00 19.19 20.59
CA GLY A 97 -24.05 18.67 21.48
C GLY A 97 -24.28 19.54 22.71
N ALA A 98 -25.49 19.56 23.27
CA ALA A 98 -25.79 20.31 24.50
C ALA A 98 -25.31 19.57 25.76
N GLY A 99 -24.73 20.29 26.72
CA GLY A 99 -24.19 19.68 27.95
C GLY A 99 -22.71 19.33 27.86
N THR A 100 -22.21 18.68 28.92
CA THR A 100 -20.83 18.21 29.00
C THR A 100 -20.70 16.85 28.35
N HIS A 101 -19.75 16.70 27.42
CA HIS A 101 -19.47 15.43 26.75
C HIS A 101 -18.06 14.96 27.06
N ILE A 102 -17.93 13.66 27.36
CA ILE A 102 -16.65 12.97 27.47
C ILE A 102 -16.65 11.74 26.59
N PHE A 103 -15.47 11.22 26.27
CA PHE A 103 -15.34 9.95 25.59
C PHE A 103 -15.02 8.81 26.55
N ALA A 104 -15.42 7.59 26.18
CA ALA A 104 -15.06 6.37 26.90
C ALA A 104 -14.32 5.39 25.97
N TYR A 105 -13.23 4.81 26.48
CA TYR A 105 -12.40 3.85 25.77
C TYR A 105 -12.07 2.64 26.65
N ARG A 106 -12.18 1.43 26.10
CA ARG A 106 -11.88 0.22 26.85
C ARG A 106 -10.37 -0.01 26.98
N VAL A 107 -9.88 -0.15 28.21
CA VAL A 107 -8.45 -0.38 28.50
C VAL A 107 -8.20 -1.66 29.32
N ALA A 108 -7.01 -2.23 29.16
CA ALA A 108 -6.57 -3.40 29.94
C ALA A 108 -6.18 -3.04 31.39
N HIS A 109 -5.69 -1.82 31.62
CA HIS A 109 -5.19 -1.35 32.91
C HIS A 109 -5.90 -0.06 33.38
N PRO A 110 -7.19 -0.13 33.74
CA PRO A 110 -8.01 1.04 34.10
C PRO A 110 -7.51 1.82 35.32
N GLN A 111 -6.71 1.21 36.20
CA GLN A 111 -6.16 1.85 37.40
C GLN A 111 -5.26 3.07 37.13
N ARG A 112 -4.84 3.27 35.87
CA ARG A 112 -3.97 4.37 35.45
C ARG A 112 -4.73 5.65 35.11
N TYR A 113 -6.06 5.59 34.97
CA TYR A 113 -6.86 6.65 34.35
C TYR A 113 -8.09 7.02 35.19
N GLY A 114 -8.79 8.09 34.78
CA GLY A 114 -10.18 8.33 35.19
C GLY A 114 -11.09 7.28 34.54
N VAL A 115 -11.84 6.54 35.36
CA VAL A 115 -12.68 5.41 34.95
C VAL A 115 -14.16 5.78 35.08
N ILE A 116 -14.93 5.60 34.02
CA ILE A 116 -16.37 5.87 33.97
C ILE A 116 -17.16 4.55 34.00
N GLU A 117 -18.16 4.47 34.87
CA GLU A 117 -19.12 3.36 34.92
C GLU A 117 -20.40 3.77 34.19
N LEU A 118 -20.91 2.88 33.33
CA LEU A 118 -22.18 3.05 32.64
C LEU A 118 -23.19 2.00 33.13
N ASP A 119 -24.46 2.36 33.23
CA ASP A 119 -25.54 1.41 33.45
C ASP A 119 -25.85 0.57 32.19
N GLN A 120 -26.80 -0.38 32.30
CA GLN A 120 -27.22 -1.22 31.18
C GLN A 120 -27.81 -0.44 30.00
N GLY A 121 -28.29 0.78 30.21
CA GLY A 121 -28.81 1.68 29.19
C GLY A 121 -27.75 2.63 28.60
N GLY A 122 -26.48 2.50 28.99
CA GLY A 122 -25.37 3.33 28.53
C GLY A 122 -25.30 4.70 29.20
N ARG A 123 -26.02 4.93 30.31
CA ARG A 123 -25.97 6.20 31.05
C ARG A 123 -24.83 6.18 32.07
N PRO A 124 -24.08 7.28 32.25
CA PRO A 124 -23.03 7.33 33.25
C PRO A 124 -23.62 7.29 34.66
N VAL A 125 -22.99 6.51 35.54
CA VAL A 125 -23.43 6.34 36.95
C VAL A 125 -22.33 6.64 37.97
N ALA A 126 -21.05 6.49 37.61
CA ALA A 126 -19.94 6.82 38.51
C ALA A 126 -18.69 7.20 37.71
N ILE A 127 -17.89 8.12 38.25
CA ILE A 127 -16.53 8.42 37.77
C ILE A 127 -15.53 8.44 38.93
N GLU A 128 -14.43 7.71 38.75
CA GLU A 128 -13.37 7.55 39.75
C GLU A 128 -12.00 7.84 39.13
N GLU A 129 -11.18 8.65 39.80
CA GLU A 129 -9.81 8.94 39.37
C GLU A 129 -8.86 7.84 39.86
N LYS A 130 -8.20 7.15 38.93
CA LYS A 130 -7.16 6.13 39.18
C LYS A 130 -7.51 5.17 40.33
N PRO A 131 -8.68 4.50 40.27
CA PRO A 131 -9.14 3.64 41.36
C PRO A 131 -8.25 2.40 41.48
N GLN A 132 -8.01 1.94 42.72
CA GLN A 132 -7.31 0.67 42.98
C GLN A 132 -8.16 -0.54 42.55
N GLN A 133 -9.48 -0.45 42.74
CA GLN A 133 -10.46 -1.44 42.34
C GLN A 133 -11.47 -0.81 41.36
N PRO A 134 -11.14 -0.77 40.06
CA PRO A 134 -11.94 -0.09 39.05
C PRO A 134 -13.28 -0.80 38.86
N ARG A 135 -14.37 -0.03 38.84
CA ARG A 135 -15.73 -0.54 38.62
C ARG A 135 -16.01 -0.92 37.17
N SER A 136 -15.24 -0.39 36.23
CA SER A 136 -15.35 -0.68 34.80
C SER A 136 -13.97 -0.72 34.13
N GLN A 137 -13.94 -1.12 32.85
CA GLN A 137 -12.74 -1.04 32.00
C GLN A 137 -12.75 0.19 31.09
N LEU A 138 -13.67 1.14 31.30
CA LEU A 138 -13.85 2.30 30.43
C LEU A 138 -13.08 3.49 31.01
N ALA A 139 -11.98 3.86 30.38
CA ALA A 139 -11.19 5.03 30.71
C ALA A 139 -11.62 6.25 29.89
N VAL A 140 -11.43 7.44 30.45
CA VAL A 140 -11.63 8.72 29.77
C VAL A 140 -10.33 9.10 29.05
N PRO A 141 -10.32 9.25 27.71
CA PRO A 141 -9.10 9.35 26.93
C PRO A 141 -8.49 10.77 26.88
N GLY A 142 -8.84 11.62 27.85
CA GLY A 142 -8.27 12.96 27.94
C GLY A 142 -8.88 14.01 26.99
N LEU A 143 -10.06 13.78 26.41
CA LEU A 143 -10.80 14.75 25.60
C LEU A 143 -12.17 15.05 26.23
N TYR A 144 -12.44 16.33 26.47
CA TYR A 144 -13.59 16.82 27.21
C TYR A 144 -14.23 18.01 26.48
N PHE A 145 -15.56 18.08 26.48
CA PHE A 145 -16.33 19.22 26.01
C PHE A 145 -17.21 19.69 27.15
N PHE A 146 -16.91 20.85 27.72
CA PHE A 146 -17.63 21.38 28.87
C PHE A 146 -18.53 22.56 28.49
N ASP A 147 -19.58 22.73 29.29
CA ASP A 147 -20.42 23.93 29.24
C ASP A 147 -19.71 25.17 29.79
N ALA A 148 -20.29 26.35 29.52
CA ALA A 148 -19.71 27.64 29.89
C ALA A 148 -19.50 27.87 31.39
N ASP A 149 -20.18 27.10 32.25
CA ASP A 149 -20.04 27.21 33.71
C ASP A 149 -18.83 26.45 34.28
N VAL A 150 -18.06 25.77 33.43
CA VAL A 150 -16.96 24.89 33.87
C VAL A 150 -15.90 25.60 34.70
N VAL A 151 -15.68 26.90 34.47
CA VAL A 151 -14.72 27.69 35.24
C VAL A 151 -15.16 27.78 36.70
N GLU A 152 -16.45 28.02 36.96
CA GLU A 152 -16.99 28.08 38.32
C GLU A 152 -17.02 26.69 38.96
N VAL A 153 -17.32 25.66 38.17
CA VAL A 153 -17.24 24.26 38.64
C VAL A 153 -15.80 23.94 39.05
N ALA A 154 -14.80 24.25 38.22
CA ALA A 154 -13.39 23.99 38.51
C ALA A 154 -12.90 24.73 39.77
N ARG A 155 -13.38 25.95 40.02
CA ARG A 155 -13.09 26.70 41.25
C ARG A 155 -13.70 26.07 42.51
N SER A 156 -14.77 25.30 42.36
CA SER A 156 -15.44 24.62 43.49
C SER A 156 -14.78 23.29 43.89
N VAL A 157 -13.95 22.71 43.01
CA VAL A 157 -13.25 21.44 43.27
C VAL A 157 -12.15 21.64 44.31
N SER A 158 -12.11 20.76 45.30
CA SER A 158 -11.04 20.72 46.31
C SER A 158 -9.93 19.76 45.89
N PRO A 159 -8.68 19.94 46.34
CA PRO A 159 -7.60 19.00 46.07
C PRO A 159 -7.95 17.57 46.52
N SER A 160 -7.62 16.59 45.70
CA SER A 160 -7.83 15.17 46.00
C SER A 160 -6.90 14.69 47.13
N SER A 161 -7.02 13.42 47.52
CA SER A 161 -6.07 12.78 48.45
C SER A 161 -4.61 12.78 47.96
N ARG A 162 -4.38 13.04 46.66
CA ARG A 162 -3.07 13.23 46.04
C ARG A 162 -2.59 14.68 46.05
N GLY A 163 -3.39 15.61 46.58
CA GLY A 163 -3.06 17.04 46.66
C GLY A 163 -3.18 17.81 45.35
N VAL A 164 -3.92 17.28 44.36
CA VAL A 164 -4.10 17.90 43.04
C VAL A 164 -5.59 18.05 42.70
N TYR A 165 -5.92 19.01 41.85
CA TYR A 165 -7.27 19.23 41.32
C TYR A 165 -7.52 18.28 40.13
N GLU A 166 -8.27 17.21 40.39
CA GLU A 166 -8.51 16.17 39.38
C GLU A 166 -9.64 16.58 38.44
N ILE A 167 -9.44 16.37 37.13
CA ILE A 167 -10.49 16.66 36.13
C ILE A 167 -11.70 15.74 36.32
N SER A 168 -11.50 14.52 36.85
CA SER A 168 -12.58 13.60 37.19
C SER A 168 -13.55 14.18 38.24
N ASP A 169 -13.11 15.10 39.10
CA ASP A 169 -13.99 15.76 40.07
C ASP A 169 -14.90 16.81 39.40
N VAL A 170 -14.39 17.52 38.39
CA VAL A 170 -15.19 18.40 37.52
C VAL A 170 -16.22 17.57 36.75
N VAL A 171 -15.81 16.44 36.16
CA VAL A 171 -16.72 15.54 35.44
C VAL A 171 -17.77 14.95 36.39
N ARG A 172 -17.40 14.61 37.63
CA ARG A 172 -18.34 14.13 38.65
C ARG A 172 -19.41 15.16 38.97
N TYR A 173 -19.06 16.44 39.05
CA TYR A 173 -20.08 17.50 39.22
C TYR A 173 -21.14 17.45 38.12
N TYR A 174 -20.74 17.37 36.84
CA TYR A 174 -21.70 17.29 35.73
C TYR A 174 -22.50 15.99 35.74
N LEU A 175 -21.91 14.88 36.18
CA LEU A 175 -22.61 13.61 36.39
C LEU A 175 -23.73 13.76 37.43
N GLU A 176 -23.41 14.27 38.62
CA GLU A 176 -24.35 14.45 39.73
C GLU A 176 -25.50 15.41 39.39
N HIS A 177 -25.26 16.34 38.48
CA HIS A 177 -26.26 17.29 37.98
C HIS A 177 -26.99 16.81 36.71
N ASN A 178 -26.81 15.55 36.28
CA ASN A 178 -27.42 14.96 35.08
C ASN A 178 -27.13 15.75 33.79
N ARG A 179 -25.94 16.33 33.69
CA ARG A 179 -25.45 17.14 32.55
C ARG A 179 -24.25 16.50 31.84
N LEU A 180 -23.94 15.25 32.16
CA LEU A 180 -22.86 14.48 31.55
C LEU A 180 -23.41 13.50 30.51
N THR A 181 -22.89 13.61 29.30
CA THR A 181 -23.07 12.64 28.21
C THR A 181 -21.75 11.91 27.97
N VAL A 182 -21.81 10.58 27.86
CA VAL A 182 -20.65 9.76 27.51
C VAL A 182 -20.77 9.29 26.07
N CYS A 183 -19.84 9.72 25.24
CA CYS A 183 -19.69 9.26 23.87
C CYS A 183 -18.79 8.02 23.84
N GLY A 184 -19.23 6.95 23.17
CA GLY A 184 -18.31 5.85 22.85
C GLY A 184 -17.32 6.30 21.78
N LEU A 185 -16.03 5.98 21.94
CA LEU A 185 -15.14 6.06 20.79
C LEU A 185 -15.59 5.05 19.72
N PRO A 186 -15.71 5.44 18.44
CA PRO A 186 -16.14 4.54 17.38
C PRO A 186 -15.28 3.27 17.30
N ASP A 187 -15.89 2.17 16.87
CA ASP A 187 -15.20 0.90 16.70
C ASP A 187 -14.01 1.03 15.73
N GLY A 188 -12.85 0.56 16.16
CA GLY A 188 -11.60 0.66 15.39
C GLY A 188 -10.79 1.93 15.66
N CYS A 189 -11.28 2.84 16.49
CA CYS A 189 -10.45 3.92 17.03
C CYS A 189 -9.40 3.38 18.01
N ALA A 190 -8.23 4.00 18.00
CA ALA A 190 -7.17 3.78 18.95
C ALA A 190 -6.92 5.07 19.75
N TRP A 191 -6.70 4.90 21.05
CA TRP A 191 -6.21 5.95 21.94
C TRP A 191 -4.88 5.49 22.55
N TYR A 192 -3.90 6.40 22.55
CA TYR A 192 -2.64 6.23 23.23
C TYR A 192 -2.38 7.39 24.19
N ASP A 193 -2.00 7.04 25.42
CA ASP A 193 -1.46 7.95 26.42
C ASP A 193 0.07 7.94 26.33
N ALA A 194 0.66 9.05 25.88
CA ALA A 194 2.11 9.19 25.72
C ALA A 194 2.82 9.74 26.98
N SER A 195 2.17 9.73 28.15
CA SER A 195 2.72 10.24 29.41
C SER A 195 3.86 9.38 30.00
N THR A 196 4.03 8.16 29.51
CA THR A 196 5.10 7.23 29.93
C THR A 196 6.02 6.87 28.75
N LEU A 197 7.25 6.43 29.04
CA LEU A 197 8.18 5.97 28.00
C LEU A 197 7.60 4.82 27.16
N ASP A 198 6.94 3.86 27.81
CA ASP A 198 6.29 2.74 27.14
C ASP A 198 5.12 3.24 26.28
N GLY A 199 4.26 4.11 26.83
CA GLY A 199 3.15 4.71 26.10
C GLY A 199 3.58 5.53 24.88
N LEU A 200 4.65 6.32 25.02
CA LEU A 200 5.26 7.06 23.91
C LEU A 200 5.83 6.11 22.84
N THR A 201 6.44 5.00 23.25
CA THR A 201 7.00 3.99 22.35
C THR A 201 5.89 3.28 21.57
N ASP A 202 4.82 2.88 22.25
CA ASP A 202 3.65 2.24 21.64
C ASP A 202 2.95 3.18 20.65
N ALA A 203 2.73 4.43 21.05
CA ALA A 203 2.18 5.46 20.18
C ALA A 203 3.06 5.70 18.95
N SER A 204 4.38 5.80 19.15
CA SER A 204 5.35 5.97 18.06
C SER A 204 5.33 4.78 17.10
N GLY A 205 5.23 3.55 17.63
CA GLY A 205 5.10 2.32 16.84
C GLY A 205 3.82 2.30 16.02
N TYR A 206 2.69 2.68 16.61
CA TYR A 206 1.39 2.78 15.94
C TYR A 206 1.41 3.79 14.80
N VAL A 207 1.82 5.03 15.09
CA VAL A 207 1.93 6.11 14.08
C VAL A 207 2.85 5.66 12.96
N LYS A 208 4.05 5.17 13.29
CA LYS A 208 5.02 4.74 12.28
C LYS A 208 4.48 3.61 11.41
N ALA A 209 3.80 2.63 11.98
CA ALA A 209 3.23 1.51 11.24
C ALA A 209 2.17 1.97 10.24
N LEU A 210 1.27 2.88 10.64
CA LEU A 210 0.23 3.40 9.76
C LEU A 210 0.78 4.32 8.68
N GLN A 211 1.59 5.32 9.05
CA GLN A 211 2.16 6.25 8.07
C GLN A 211 3.03 5.51 7.04
N ASN A 212 3.81 4.50 7.46
CA ASN A 212 4.66 3.74 6.53
C ASN A 212 3.87 2.79 5.62
N ARG A 213 2.80 2.16 6.12
CA ARG A 213 2.04 1.16 5.35
C ARG A 213 0.98 1.78 4.44
N GLN A 214 0.34 2.84 4.91
CA GLN A 214 -0.83 3.42 4.24
C GLN A 214 -0.52 4.79 3.60
N GLY A 215 0.63 5.39 3.92
CA GLY A 215 1.00 6.72 3.43
C GLY A 215 0.19 7.86 4.04
N LEU A 216 -0.55 7.59 5.12
CA LEU A 216 -1.37 8.58 5.82
C LEU A 216 -0.51 9.57 6.61
N VAL A 217 -1.03 10.78 6.82
CA VAL A 217 -0.50 11.74 7.80
C VAL A 217 -1.45 11.82 9.00
N LEU A 218 -1.00 11.36 10.16
CA LEU A 218 -1.80 11.36 11.39
C LEU A 218 -1.47 12.57 12.26
N GLY A 219 -2.47 13.27 12.80
CA GLY A 219 -2.24 14.38 13.74
C GLY A 219 -1.46 15.54 13.12
N ALA A 220 -1.88 15.97 11.93
CA ALA A 220 -1.34 17.15 11.26
C ALA A 220 -2.30 18.34 11.39
N PRO A 221 -1.91 19.43 12.10
CA PRO A 221 -2.74 20.62 12.24
C PRO A 221 -3.05 21.27 10.90
N GLU A 222 -2.14 21.18 9.93
CA GLU A 222 -2.34 21.68 8.57
C GLU A 222 -3.50 20.96 7.88
N LEU A 223 -3.53 19.63 7.98
CA LEU A 223 -4.56 18.81 7.35
C LEU A 223 -5.91 19.00 8.06
N ALA A 224 -5.91 19.01 9.39
CA ALA A 224 -7.10 19.29 10.19
C ALA A 224 -7.68 20.68 9.87
N ALA A 225 -6.82 21.70 9.74
CA ALA A 225 -7.25 23.06 9.41
C ALA A 225 -7.84 23.15 8.01
N ARG A 226 -7.27 22.45 7.03
CA ARG A 226 -7.86 22.34 5.69
C ARG A 226 -9.22 21.66 5.72
N GLN A 227 -9.33 20.53 6.42
CA GLN A 227 -10.59 19.77 6.54
C GLN A 227 -11.69 20.55 7.27
N ALA A 228 -11.32 21.34 8.28
CA ALA A 228 -12.22 22.25 8.98
C ALA A 228 -12.56 23.54 8.18
N GLY A 229 -11.95 23.74 7.01
CA GLY A 229 -12.14 24.93 6.18
C GLY A 229 -11.50 26.20 6.75
N PHE A 230 -10.48 26.05 7.60
CA PHE A 230 -9.72 27.17 8.18
C PHE A 230 -8.58 27.61 7.27
N LEU A 231 -8.08 26.70 6.43
CA LEU A 231 -7.16 26.96 5.33
C LEU A 231 -7.82 26.61 4.00
N SER A 232 -7.58 27.42 2.97
CA SER A 232 -7.90 27.04 1.59
C SER A 232 -6.98 25.92 1.08
N ASP A 233 -7.38 25.26 0.00
CA ASP A 233 -6.53 24.27 -0.68
C ASP A 233 -5.19 24.90 -1.12
N GLU A 234 -5.20 26.15 -1.60
CA GLU A 234 -3.98 26.87 -1.98
C GLU A 234 -3.07 27.17 -0.78
N GLU A 235 -3.65 27.62 0.34
CA GLU A 235 -2.93 27.92 1.57
C GLU A 235 -2.28 26.65 2.15
N TYR A 236 -3.04 25.55 2.20
CA TYR A 236 -2.51 24.26 2.62
C TYR A 236 -1.37 23.77 1.71
N VAL A 237 -1.54 23.83 0.40
CA VAL A 237 -0.49 23.40 -0.55
C VAL A 237 0.76 24.26 -0.43
N ALA A 238 0.60 25.58 -0.23
CA ALA A 238 1.72 26.49 -0.01
C ALA A 238 2.49 26.12 1.27
N LEU A 239 1.79 25.86 2.36
CA LEU A 239 2.38 25.45 3.64
C LEU A 239 3.09 24.09 3.52
N ALA A 240 2.43 23.10 2.93
CA ALA A 240 3.00 21.77 2.73
C ALA A 240 4.25 21.79 1.82
N ARG A 241 4.33 22.69 0.82
CA ARG A 241 5.54 22.93 0.01
C ARG A 241 6.69 23.54 0.79
N GLN A 242 6.42 24.44 1.72
CA GLN A 242 7.47 24.99 2.58
C GLN A 242 8.08 23.92 3.49
N LEU A 243 7.26 22.96 3.93
CA LEU A 243 7.67 21.84 4.77
C LEU A 243 8.25 20.65 3.97
N SER A 244 8.14 20.63 2.64
CA SER A 244 8.49 19.49 1.80
C SER A 244 9.96 19.05 1.80
N PRO A 245 10.96 19.86 2.22
CA PRO A 245 12.30 19.34 2.49
C PRO A 245 12.32 18.25 3.58
N SER A 246 11.25 18.11 4.37
CA SER A 246 11.05 17.03 5.34
C SER A 246 10.11 15.94 4.81
N ASP A 247 10.25 14.72 5.35
CA ASP A 247 9.30 13.62 5.09
C ASP A 247 7.86 14.00 5.47
N TYR A 248 7.68 14.80 6.53
CA TYR A 248 6.38 15.29 6.98
C TYR A 248 5.69 16.17 5.93
N GLY A 249 6.36 17.21 5.43
CA GLY A 249 5.78 18.09 4.40
C GLY A 249 5.60 17.39 3.05
N SER A 250 6.48 16.44 2.71
CA SER A 250 6.30 15.58 1.54
C SER A 250 5.03 14.72 1.65
N ALA A 251 4.73 14.20 2.84
CA ALA A 251 3.53 13.42 3.10
C ALA A 251 2.26 14.30 3.04
N LEU A 252 2.29 15.52 3.60
CA LEU A 252 1.18 16.48 3.48
C LEU A 252 0.83 16.79 2.01
N LEU A 253 1.84 16.93 1.13
CA LEU A 253 1.61 17.13 -0.30
C LEU A 253 1.03 15.91 -1.01
N ALA A 254 1.29 14.70 -0.50
CA ALA A 254 0.76 13.48 -1.06
C ALA A 254 -0.75 13.36 -0.84
N GLU A 255 -1.27 13.83 0.31
CA GLU A 255 -2.71 13.81 0.64
C GLU A 255 -3.55 14.55 -0.42
N VAL A 256 -3.12 15.75 -0.83
CA VAL A 256 -3.81 16.53 -1.88
C VAL A 256 -3.90 15.75 -3.18
N ARG A 257 -2.84 15.02 -3.55
CA ARG A 257 -2.80 14.25 -4.80
C ARG A 257 -3.73 13.03 -4.76
N VAL A 258 -4.03 12.49 -3.57
CA VAL A 258 -4.95 11.37 -3.39
C VAL A 258 -6.40 11.87 -3.47
N GLU A 259 -6.72 12.99 -2.83
CA GLU A 259 -8.07 13.55 -2.83
C GLU A 259 -8.49 14.14 -4.17
N THR A 260 -7.63 14.88 -4.90
CA THR A 260 -7.97 15.36 -6.25
C THR A 260 -8.35 14.18 -7.17
N ARG A 261 -7.64 13.05 -7.03
CA ARG A 261 -7.94 11.82 -7.78
C ARG A 261 -9.22 11.11 -7.36
N GLN A 262 -9.69 11.30 -6.12
CA GLN A 262 -10.96 10.74 -5.64
C GLN A 262 -12.13 11.67 -5.92
N HIS A 263 -11.96 12.98 -5.77
CA HIS A 263 -12.94 14.01 -6.13
C HIS A 263 -13.21 14.02 -7.63
N ASP A 264 -12.18 14.01 -8.49
CA ASP A 264 -12.34 13.90 -9.95
C ASP A 264 -13.09 12.61 -10.35
N ARG A 265 -12.90 11.54 -9.56
CA ARG A 265 -13.58 10.25 -9.77
C ARG A 265 -15.04 10.31 -9.31
N ALA A 266 -15.33 10.95 -8.18
CA ALA A 266 -16.69 11.12 -7.64
C ALA A 266 -17.52 12.10 -8.48
N VAL A 267 -16.92 13.21 -8.92
CA VAL A 267 -17.52 14.17 -9.86
C VAL A 267 -17.73 13.51 -11.22
N GLY A 268 -16.79 12.69 -11.69
CA GLY A 268 -16.96 11.87 -12.89
C GLY A 268 -18.17 10.93 -12.80
N VAL A 269 -18.29 10.19 -11.70
CA VAL A 269 -19.43 9.29 -11.45
C VAL A 269 -20.75 10.05 -11.31
N ALA A 270 -20.79 11.17 -10.60
CA ALA A 270 -22.00 11.98 -10.44
C ALA A 270 -22.45 12.65 -11.75
N GLN A 271 -21.52 13.14 -12.57
CA GLN A 271 -21.81 13.68 -13.89
C GLN A 271 -22.25 12.59 -14.87
N GLU A 272 -21.70 11.38 -14.77
CA GLU A 272 -22.09 10.24 -15.57
C GLU A 272 -23.48 9.72 -15.18
N GLN A 273 -23.82 9.71 -13.89
CA GLN A 273 -25.17 9.41 -13.39
C GLN A 273 -26.18 10.49 -13.80
N ALA A 274 -25.84 11.77 -13.71
CA ALA A 274 -26.70 12.85 -14.19
C ALA A 274 -26.93 12.78 -15.72
N ARG A 275 -25.89 12.42 -16.49
CA ARG A 275 -25.99 12.18 -17.94
C ARG A 275 -26.79 10.91 -18.26
N ALA A 276 -26.71 9.87 -17.44
CA ALA A 276 -27.53 8.67 -17.57
C ALA A 276 -29.01 8.97 -17.32
N VAL A 277 -29.33 9.75 -16.27
CA VAL A 277 -30.69 10.20 -15.98
C VAL A 277 -31.22 11.12 -17.10
N ALA A 278 -30.40 12.01 -17.63
CA ALA A 278 -30.76 12.85 -18.77
C ALA A 278 -31.03 12.01 -20.05
N ARG A 279 -30.19 11.00 -20.34
CA ARG A 279 -30.38 10.07 -21.48
C ARG A 279 -31.63 9.20 -21.34
N VAL A 280 -31.98 8.77 -20.14
CA VAL A 280 -33.24 8.04 -19.88
C VAL A 280 -34.44 8.97 -20.05
N THR A 281 -34.32 10.24 -19.65
CA THR A 281 -35.37 11.25 -19.81
C THR A 281 -35.54 11.71 -21.28
N GLU A 282 -34.46 11.79 -22.05
CA GLU A 282 -34.49 12.05 -23.49
C GLU A 282 -34.97 10.85 -24.29
N ALA A 283 -34.57 9.62 -23.93
CA ALA A 283 -35.10 8.41 -24.55
C ALA A 283 -36.61 8.24 -24.30
N ALA A 284 -37.11 8.65 -23.13
CA ALA A 284 -38.54 8.70 -22.83
C ALA A 284 -39.28 9.79 -23.63
N ARG A 285 -38.62 10.89 -23.99
CA ARG A 285 -39.19 11.95 -24.86
C ARG A 285 -39.12 11.61 -26.35
N ALA A 286 -38.11 10.86 -26.80
CA ALA A 286 -37.93 10.50 -28.22
C ALA A 286 -38.91 9.43 -28.75
N VAL A 287 -39.64 8.75 -27.86
CA VAL A 287 -40.74 7.83 -28.24
C VAL A 287 -42.05 8.57 -28.52
N GLY A 288 -42.15 9.86 -28.16
CA GLY A 288 -43.29 10.72 -28.45
C GLY A 288 -42.98 11.77 -29.52
N HIS A 289 -43.63 11.65 -30.67
CA HIS A 289 -43.76 12.63 -31.77
C HIS A 289 -42.75 12.54 -32.94
N ARG A 290 -43.28 11.97 -34.04
CA ARG A 290 -42.93 12.34 -35.42
C ARG A 290 -43.76 13.56 -35.84
N SER A 291 -43.13 14.61 -36.37
CA SER A 291 -43.60 15.32 -37.58
C SER A 291 -42.67 16.49 -38.02
N ALA A 292 -42.35 16.46 -39.33
CA ALA A 292 -42.16 17.54 -40.32
C ALA A 292 -41.35 18.83 -40.07
N GLY A 293 -40.46 19.15 -41.04
CA GLY A 293 -40.27 20.52 -41.56
C GLY A 293 -38.82 21.05 -41.61
N PRO A 294 -38.28 21.48 -42.77
CA PRO A 294 -36.84 21.70 -42.98
C PRO A 294 -36.39 23.17 -42.89
N GLY A 295 -35.11 23.40 -42.56
CA GLY A 295 -34.48 24.72 -42.63
C GLY A 295 -32.95 24.63 -42.58
N SER A 296 -32.31 25.01 -43.67
CA SER A 296 -30.86 25.03 -43.89
C SER A 296 -30.13 26.13 -43.09
N VAL A 297 -28.91 25.86 -42.59
CA VAL A 297 -27.74 26.76 -42.73
C VAL A 297 -26.47 25.90 -42.72
N ALA A 298 -25.58 26.17 -43.67
CA ALA A 298 -24.28 25.54 -43.84
C ALA A 298 -23.27 25.97 -42.78
N THR A 299 -22.47 25.02 -42.27
CA THR A 299 -21.22 25.28 -41.55
C THR A 299 -20.14 24.30 -41.99
N VAL A 300 -19.13 24.87 -42.65
CA VAL A 300 -17.71 24.52 -42.70
C VAL A 300 -17.33 23.13 -42.15
N ARG A 301 -16.91 22.26 -43.08
CA ARG A 301 -16.19 21.00 -42.76
C ARG A 301 -14.82 21.34 -42.17
N ALA A 302 -14.69 21.28 -40.86
CA ALA A 302 -13.46 20.83 -40.23
C ALA A 302 -13.59 19.30 -40.06
N VAL A 303 -12.65 18.56 -40.62
CA VAL A 303 -12.54 17.11 -40.39
C VAL A 303 -11.99 16.95 -38.97
N ASP A 304 -12.88 17.00 -37.98
CA ASP A 304 -12.60 16.51 -36.65
C ASP A 304 -12.58 14.98 -36.76
N GLN A 305 -11.39 14.37 -36.77
CA GLN A 305 -11.29 12.94 -36.52
C GLN A 305 -11.78 12.73 -35.09
N ALA A 306 -13.04 12.32 -34.95
CA ALA A 306 -13.62 11.98 -33.68
C ALA A 306 -12.67 11.02 -32.96
N SER A 307 -12.12 11.46 -31.82
CA SER A 307 -11.31 10.59 -30.97
C SER A 307 -12.12 9.32 -30.71
N PRO A 308 -11.53 8.13 -30.83
CA PRO A 308 -12.26 6.89 -30.64
C PRO A 308 -12.96 6.94 -29.28
N ALA A 309 -14.20 6.45 -29.20
CA ALA A 309 -14.90 6.36 -27.93
C ALA A 309 -14.09 5.47 -26.95
N PRO A 310 -14.20 5.61 -25.62
CA PRO A 310 -13.61 4.67 -24.67
C PRO A 310 -14.16 3.24 -24.82
N PHE A 311 -13.42 2.24 -24.34
CA PHE A 311 -13.93 0.86 -24.25
C PHE A 311 -15.04 0.80 -23.19
N ALA A 312 -16.14 0.10 -23.49
CA ALA A 312 -17.29 -0.02 -22.59
C ALA A 312 -16.92 -0.74 -21.28
N GLU A 313 -16.10 -1.79 -21.37
CA GLU A 313 -15.52 -2.49 -20.23
C GLU A 313 -14.02 -2.22 -20.10
N PRO A 314 -13.46 -2.25 -18.88
CA PRO A 314 -12.02 -2.07 -18.68
C PRO A 314 -11.20 -3.17 -19.34
N VAL A 315 -10.22 -2.77 -20.15
CA VAL A 315 -9.24 -3.67 -20.76
C VAL A 315 -8.03 -3.76 -19.84
N LEU A 316 -7.79 -4.94 -19.26
CA LEU A 316 -6.75 -5.15 -18.24
C LEU A 316 -5.44 -5.64 -18.84
N VAL A 317 -4.30 -5.30 -18.22
CA VAL A 317 -2.98 -5.89 -18.58
C VAL A 317 -3.03 -7.42 -18.60
N THR A 318 -3.68 -8.02 -17.61
CA THR A 318 -3.79 -9.47 -17.46
C THR A 318 -5.16 -9.83 -16.90
N LYS A 319 -5.66 -11.01 -17.28
CA LYS A 319 -6.82 -11.66 -16.67
C LYS A 319 -6.40 -13.09 -16.31
N PRO A 320 -6.81 -13.63 -15.14
CA PRO A 320 -6.52 -15.00 -14.78
C PRO A 320 -7.03 -15.98 -15.85
N LEU A 321 -6.25 -17.03 -16.12
CA LEU A 321 -6.68 -18.14 -16.95
C LEU A 321 -7.71 -18.96 -16.16
N LEU A 322 -8.98 -18.85 -16.53
CA LEU A 322 -10.07 -19.58 -15.86
C LEU A 322 -10.56 -20.73 -16.74
N PRO A 323 -10.19 -21.99 -16.42
CA PRO A 323 -10.82 -23.18 -16.99
C PRO A 323 -12.33 -23.23 -16.74
N PRO A 324 -13.07 -24.14 -17.40
CA PRO A 324 -14.46 -24.42 -17.07
C PRO A 324 -14.62 -24.73 -15.57
N LEU A 325 -15.52 -24.01 -14.90
CA LEU A 325 -15.72 -24.14 -13.45
C LEU A 325 -16.10 -25.58 -13.03
N ALA A 326 -16.79 -26.33 -13.90
CA ALA A 326 -17.15 -27.71 -13.65
C ALA A 326 -15.92 -28.63 -13.47
N GLU A 327 -14.84 -28.42 -14.24
CA GLU A 327 -13.60 -29.22 -14.09
C GLU A 327 -12.88 -28.89 -12.79
N VAL A 328 -12.87 -27.61 -12.40
CA VAL A 328 -12.31 -27.18 -11.11
C VAL A 328 -13.13 -27.77 -9.97
N SER A 329 -14.46 -27.73 -10.07
CA SER A 329 -15.37 -28.28 -9.05
C SER A 329 -15.17 -29.77 -8.86
N ALA A 330 -15.06 -30.54 -9.96
CA ALA A 330 -14.76 -31.97 -9.90
C ALA A 330 -13.42 -32.27 -9.21
N ALA A 331 -12.38 -31.49 -9.50
CA ALA A 331 -11.09 -31.65 -8.82
C ALA A 331 -11.17 -31.33 -7.31
N LEU A 332 -12.01 -30.37 -6.90
CA LEU A 332 -12.26 -30.07 -5.50
C LEU A 332 -13.12 -31.14 -4.81
N GLU A 333 -14.08 -31.75 -5.49
CA GLU A 333 -14.85 -32.88 -4.96
C GLU A 333 -13.94 -34.05 -4.57
N GLU A 334 -12.88 -34.32 -5.34
CA GLU A 334 -11.86 -35.32 -4.97
C GLU A 334 -11.15 -34.97 -3.65
N VAL A 335 -10.82 -33.68 -3.45
CA VAL A 335 -10.21 -33.18 -2.21
C VAL A 335 -11.16 -33.34 -1.02
N TRP A 336 -12.44 -33.00 -1.21
CA TRP A 336 -13.48 -33.15 -0.17
C TRP A 336 -13.72 -34.61 0.20
N ALA A 337 -13.82 -35.49 -0.80
CA ALA A 337 -14.03 -36.92 -0.57
C ALA A 337 -12.86 -37.57 0.16
N ALA A 338 -11.63 -37.09 -0.05
CA ALA A 338 -10.45 -37.57 0.66
C ALA A 338 -10.36 -37.07 2.11
N GLY A 339 -11.04 -35.97 2.46
CA GLY A 339 -10.92 -35.34 3.78
C GLY A 339 -9.52 -34.79 4.09
N TRP A 340 -8.69 -34.55 3.06
CA TRP A 340 -7.30 -34.14 3.19
C TRP A 340 -7.08 -32.81 2.46
N LEU A 341 -6.84 -31.72 3.21
CA LEU A 341 -6.84 -30.34 2.66
C LEU A 341 -5.45 -29.72 2.43
N THR A 342 -4.38 -30.24 3.04
CA THR A 342 -3.02 -29.66 2.97
C THR A 342 -1.97 -30.72 3.28
N ASN A 343 -0.69 -30.38 3.52
CA ASN A 343 0.36 -31.32 3.93
C ASN A 343 0.64 -32.44 2.91
N GLY A 344 0.70 -32.09 1.62
CA GLY A 344 1.24 -32.98 0.58
C GLY A 344 0.32 -34.15 0.20
N GLY A 345 -0.99 -33.88 0.09
CA GLY A 345 -1.95 -34.86 -0.39
C GLY A 345 -1.78 -35.17 -1.89
N ARG A 346 -2.76 -35.90 -2.45
CA ARG A 346 -2.70 -36.42 -3.82
C ARG A 346 -2.61 -35.30 -4.87
N GLN A 347 -3.39 -34.23 -4.74
CA GLN A 347 -3.41 -33.13 -5.72
C GLN A 347 -2.06 -32.40 -5.73
N HIS A 348 -1.47 -32.16 -4.55
CA HIS A 348 -0.14 -31.58 -4.41
C HIS A 348 0.92 -32.45 -5.10
N GLN A 349 0.94 -33.76 -4.82
CA GLN A 349 1.93 -34.68 -5.40
C GLN A 349 1.79 -34.78 -6.93
N GLU A 350 0.56 -34.77 -7.44
CA GLU A 350 0.31 -34.76 -8.89
C GLU A 350 0.83 -33.48 -9.55
N LEU A 351 0.55 -32.33 -8.92
CA LEU A 351 0.98 -31.04 -9.44
C LEU A 351 2.50 -30.92 -9.41
N GLU A 352 3.15 -31.30 -8.30
CA GLU A 352 4.61 -31.24 -8.16
C GLU A 352 5.28 -32.10 -9.22
N ARG A 353 4.82 -33.35 -9.42
CA ARG A 353 5.36 -34.26 -10.44
C ARG A 353 5.16 -33.75 -11.86
N THR A 354 4.01 -33.15 -12.14
CA THR A 354 3.71 -32.64 -13.48
C THR A 354 4.53 -31.39 -13.77
N LEU A 355 4.69 -30.48 -12.81
CA LEU A 355 5.55 -29.31 -12.93
C LEU A 355 7.03 -29.70 -13.02
N SER A 356 7.51 -30.67 -12.24
CA SER A 356 8.88 -31.18 -12.35
C SER A 356 9.21 -31.67 -13.76
N ARG A 357 8.30 -32.42 -14.40
CA ARG A 357 8.49 -32.88 -15.79
C ARG A 357 8.42 -31.72 -16.78
N ARG A 358 7.44 -30.82 -16.61
CA ARG A 358 7.16 -29.74 -17.54
C ARG A 358 8.21 -28.63 -17.52
N LEU A 359 8.79 -28.36 -16.36
CA LEU A 359 9.88 -27.39 -16.18
C LEU A 359 11.27 -28.02 -16.28
N ASP A 360 11.39 -29.32 -16.58
CA ASP A 360 12.66 -30.06 -16.56
C ASP A 360 13.45 -29.82 -15.25
N ALA A 361 12.73 -29.90 -14.13
CA ALA A 361 13.20 -29.60 -12.79
C ALA A 361 12.95 -30.82 -11.87
N PRO A 362 13.86 -31.82 -11.85
CA PRO A 362 13.64 -33.06 -11.10
C PRO A 362 13.53 -32.85 -9.59
N HIS A 363 14.11 -31.76 -9.08
CA HIS A 363 14.09 -31.38 -7.67
C HIS A 363 13.30 -30.08 -7.51
N LEU A 364 11.97 -30.20 -7.52
CA LEU A 364 11.05 -29.08 -7.39
C LEU A 364 10.19 -29.25 -6.12
N SER A 365 9.96 -28.16 -5.41
CA SER A 365 9.13 -28.15 -4.20
C SER A 365 8.05 -27.08 -4.31
N LEU A 366 6.79 -27.42 -4.05
CA LEU A 366 5.68 -26.46 -4.11
C LEU A 366 5.51 -25.61 -2.84
N PHE A 367 5.07 -24.37 -3.02
CA PHE A 367 4.90 -23.35 -2.00
C PHE A 367 3.55 -22.65 -2.08
N ALA A 368 3.06 -22.12 -0.95
CA ALA A 368 1.83 -21.34 -0.88
C ALA A 368 1.88 -20.02 -1.69
N ASN A 369 3.07 -19.46 -1.93
CA ASN A 369 3.30 -18.36 -2.88
C ASN A 369 4.80 -18.28 -3.28
N GLY A 370 5.12 -17.49 -4.31
CA GLY A 370 6.50 -17.33 -4.80
C GLY A 370 7.44 -16.60 -3.83
N THR A 371 6.94 -15.70 -2.98
CA THR A 371 7.76 -15.00 -1.98
C THR A 371 8.29 -15.97 -0.93
N LEU A 372 7.46 -16.92 -0.48
CA LEU A 372 7.90 -17.96 0.46
C LEU A 372 8.95 -18.89 -0.17
N ALA A 373 8.84 -19.16 -1.48
CA ALA A 373 9.85 -19.92 -2.21
C ALA A 373 11.21 -19.18 -2.21
N LEU A 374 11.23 -17.86 -2.47
CA LEU A 374 12.44 -17.04 -2.36
C LEU A 374 13.00 -17.05 -0.94
N MET A 375 12.14 -16.87 0.06
CA MET A 375 12.58 -16.81 1.46
C MET A 375 13.22 -18.12 1.92
N VAL A 376 12.59 -19.26 1.61
CA VAL A 376 13.15 -20.58 1.92
C VAL A 376 14.39 -20.85 1.06
N GLY A 377 14.43 -20.39 -0.19
CA GLY A 377 15.61 -20.47 -1.04
C GLY A 377 16.83 -19.79 -0.41
N CYS A 378 16.67 -18.58 0.15
CA CYS A 378 17.74 -17.89 0.87
C CYS A 378 18.28 -18.73 2.06
N GLN A 379 17.39 -19.30 2.87
CA GLN A 379 17.76 -20.15 4.01
C GLN A 379 18.42 -21.46 3.58
N ALA A 380 17.87 -22.11 2.55
CA ALA A 380 18.38 -23.36 2.00
C ALA A 380 19.79 -23.17 1.43
N LEU A 381 20.06 -22.05 0.77
CA LEU A 381 21.38 -21.69 0.25
C LEU A 381 22.33 -21.14 1.33
N ARG A 382 21.86 -20.94 2.57
CA ARG A 382 22.63 -20.34 3.69
C ARG A 382 23.21 -18.97 3.35
N LEU A 383 22.43 -18.16 2.63
CA LEU A 383 22.83 -16.77 2.37
C LEU A 383 22.96 -16.02 3.69
N SER A 384 23.91 -15.08 3.74
CA SER A 384 24.14 -14.20 4.89
C SER A 384 24.80 -12.89 4.44
N GLY A 385 24.81 -11.85 5.28
CA GLY A 385 25.43 -10.58 4.89
C GLY A 385 24.75 -9.95 3.68
N GLU A 386 25.51 -9.70 2.62
CA GLU A 386 25.05 -9.01 1.41
C GLU A 386 24.63 -9.96 0.30
N VAL A 387 23.52 -9.62 -0.37
CA VAL A 387 23.07 -10.29 -1.60
C VAL A 387 22.85 -9.25 -2.70
N ILE A 388 23.58 -9.39 -3.80
CA ILE A 388 23.50 -8.47 -4.94
C ILE A 388 22.24 -8.77 -5.73
N THR A 389 21.46 -7.76 -6.09
CA THR A 389 20.21 -7.91 -6.81
C THR A 389 19.88 -6.66 -7.66
N THR A 390 18.81 -6.73 -8.44
CA THR A 390 18.37 -5.63 -9.32
C THR A 390 17.42 -4.68 -8.60
N PRO A 391 17.50 -3.35 -8.83
CA PRO A 391 16.46 -2.41 -8.40
C PRO A 391 15.19 -2.51 -9.27
N PHE A 392 15.27 -3.17 -10.43
CA PHE A 392 14.22 -3.20 -11.45
C PHE A 392 13.38 -4.47 -11.33
N THR A 393 12.63 -4.58 -10.23
CA THR A 393 11.80 -5.76 -9.93
C THR A 393 10.59 -5.40 -9.05
N PHE A 394 9.71 -6.38 -8.84
CA PHE A 394 8.61 -6.30 -7.88
C PHE A 394 9.13 -6.34 -6.43
N PRO A 395 8.48 -5.69 -5.45
CA PRO A 395 8.99 -5.62 -4.06
C PRO A 395 9.32 -6.96 -3.41
N ALA A 396 8.61 -8.04 -3.78
CA ALA A 396 8.78 -9.37 -3.20
C ALA A 396 10.22 -9.88 -3.22
N THR A 397 10.99 -9.60 -4.28
CA THR A 397 12.39 -10.02 -4.41
C THR A 397 13.22 -9.43 -3.26
N ILE A 398 13.12 -8.12 -3.02
CA ILE A 398 13.91 -7.43 -1.99
C ILE A 398 13.37 -7.69 -0.59
N HIS A 399 12.04 -7.81 -0.45
CA HIS A 399 11.41 -8.16 0.80
C HIS A 399 11.83 -9.56 1.27
N ALA A 400 11.96 -10.54 0.36
CA ALA A 400 12.46 -11.88 0.73
C ALA A 400 13.88 -11.85 1.28
N LEU A 401 14.76 -10.99 0.74
CA LEU A 401 16.11 -10.78 1.27
C LEU A 401 16.05 -10.15 2.67
N ASN A 402 15.38 -9.00 2.79
CA ASN A 402 15.33 -8.25 4.05
C ASN A 402 14.67 -9.06 5.18
N TRP A 403 13.59 -9.81 4.88
CA TRP A 403 12.90 -10.65 5.85
C TRP A 403 13.75 -11.81 6.36
N ASN A 404 14.75 -12.23 5.59
CA ASN A 404 15.77 -13.20 6.02
C ASN A 404 16.95 -12.56 6.76
N GLY A 405 16.90 -11.26 7.06
CA GLY A 405 18.01 -10.53 7.68
C GLY A 405 19.19 -10.29 6.72
N LEU A 406 18.97 -10.42 5.41
CA LEU A 406 19.99 -10.17 4.39
C LEU A 406 19.97 -8.70 3.97
N THR A 407 21.16 -8.18 3.65
CA THR A 407 21.33 -6.82 3.14
C THR A 407 21.29 -6.85 1.61
N PRO A 408 20.24 -6.32 0.96
CA PRO A 408 20.22 -6.22 -0.49
C PRO A 408 21.24 -5.17 -0.97
N VAL A 409 21.99 -5.51 -2.01
CA VAL A 409 22.91 -4.60 -2.70
C VAL A 409 22.43 -4.44 -4.14
N PHE A 410 21.94 -3.25 -4.49
CA PHE A 410 21.49 -2.99 -5.85
C PHE A 410 22.67 -2.85 -6.81
N ALA A 411 22.62 -3.58 -7.91
CA ALA A 411 23.47 -3.40 -9.08
C ALA A 411 22.59 -3.04 -10.30
N ASP A 412 23.14 -2.25 -11.21
CA ASP A 412 22.40 -1.77 -12.37
C ASP A 412 22.06 -2.92 -13.35
N ILE A 413 21.18 -2.60 -14.29
CA ILE A 413 20.67 -3.55 -15.29
C ILE A 413 21.33 -3.36 -16.64
N ASP A 414 21.29 -4.42 -17.44
CA ASP A 414 21.59 -4.34 -18.87
C ASP A 414 20.49 -3.50 -19.55
N PRO A 415 20.84 -2.48 -20.35
CA PRO A 415 19.87 -1.53 -20.88
C PRO A 415 18.98 -2.11 -21.98
N VAL A 416 19.26 -3.30 -22.50
CA VAL A 416 18.50 -3.96 -23.56
C VAL A 416 17.53 -4.98 -22.97
N THR A 417 18.05 -5.91 -22.18
CA THR A 417 17.28 -7.00 -21.57
C THR A 417 16.53 -6.57 -20.31
N LEU A 418 16.99 -5.49 -19.66
CA LEU A 418 16.54 -5.01 -18.35
C LEU A 418 16.77 -5.98 -17.19
N CYS A 419 17.47 -7.07 -17.45
CA CYS A 419 17.94 -8.01 -16.44
C CYS A 419 19.21 -7.49 -15.76
N LEU A 420 19.55 -8.08 -14.61
CA LEU A 420 20.75 -7.74 -13.85
C LEU A 420 22.02 -7.89 -14.71
N ASP A 421 22.83 -6.83 -14.82
CA ASP A 421 24.06 -6.82 -15.63
C ASP A 421 25.21 -7.52 -14.88
N PRO A 422 25.82 -8.60 -15.42
CA PRO A 422 26.93 -9.30 -14.77
C PRO A 422 28.11 -8.38 -14.42
N ALA A 423 28.43 -7.39 -15.27
CA ALA A 423 29.53 -6.47 -15.01
C ALA A 423 29.22 -5.54 -13.82
N SER A 424 27.96 -5.11 -13.69
CA SER A 424 27.48 -4.36 -12.52
C SER A 424 27.47 -5.21 -11.26
N VAL A 425 27.13 -6.49 -11.36
CA VAL A 425 27.22 -7.44 -10.24
C VAL A 425 28.66 -7.56 -9.76
N GLU A 426 29.61 -7.82 -10.68
CA GLU A 426 31.02 -7.97 -10.31
C GLU A 426 31.59 -6.73 -9.59
N ARG A 427 31.22 -5.53 -10.05
CA ARG A 427 31.62 -4.27 -9.39
C ARG A 427 31.02 -4.10 -7.99
N ALA A 428 29.87 -4.69 -7.71
CA ALA A 428 29.18 -4.57 -6.44
C ALA A 428 29.64 -5.60 -5.39
N VAL A 429 30.51 -6.55 -5.76
CA VAL A 429 31.02 -7.58 -4.84
C VAL A 429 31.87 -6.95 -3.74
N THR A 430 31.56 -7.29 -2.50
CA THR A 430 32.33 -6.95 -1.30
C THR A 430 32.72 -8.23 -0.55
N ARG A 431 33.49 -8.08 0.54
CA ARG A 431 33.79 -9.20 1.44
C ARG A 431 32.57 -9.74 2.20
N ALA A 432 31.49 -8.96 2.27
CA ALA A 432 30.24 -9.36 2.93
C ALA A 432 29.26 -10.05 1.97
N THR A 433 29.54 -10.06 0.66
CA THR A 433 28.67 -10.66 -0.34
C THR A 433 28.71 -12.18 -0.27
N THR A 434 27.54 -12.82 -0.18
CA THR A 434 27.43 -14.29 -0.18
C THR A 434 26.55 -14.84 -1.31
N GLY A 435 25.78 -13.98 -1.97
CA GLY A 435 24.93 -14.41 -3.05
C GLY A 435 24.54 -13.32 -4.04
N ILE A 436 23.96 -13.78 -5.14
CA ILE A 436 23.37 -12.98 -6.20
C ILE A 436 21.92 -13.45 -6.35
N MET A 437 20.99 -12.51 -6.31
CA MET A 437 19.58 -12.74 -6.60
C MET A 437 19.18 -12.02 -7.90
N GLY A 438 19.18 -12.76 -9.01
CA GLY A 438 18.78 -12.25 -10.33
C GLY A 438 17.27 -12.37 -10.53
N VAL A 439 16.70 -11.55 -11.40
CA VAL A 439 15.27 -11.60 -11.77
C VAL A 439 15.16 -11.74 -13.27
N HIS A 440 14.41 -12.73 -13.74
CA HIS A 440 14.07 -12.86 -15.16
C HIS A 440 12.95 -11.89 -15.51
N VAL A 441 13.33 -10.64 -15.74
CA VAL A 441 12.43 -9.49 -15.86
C VAL A 441 11.50 -9.69 -17.07
N TYR A 442 10.20 -9.61 -16.83
CA TYR A 442 9.15 -9.87 -17.84
C TYR A 442 9.20 -11.23 -18.55
N GLY A 443 9.97 -12.17 -18.01
CA GLY A 443 10.22 -13.47 -18.61
C GLY A 443 11.38 -13.49 -19.59
N ILE A 444 12.09 -12.37 -19.75
CA ILE A 444 13.39 -12.29 -20.40
C ILE A 444 14.40 -12.94 -19.44
N PRO A 445 15.14 -13.97 -19.87
CA PRO A 445 16.15 -14.59 -19.02
C PRO A 445 17.30 -13.61 -18.74
N CYS A 446 17.93 -13.76 -17.59
CA CYS A 446 19.19 -13.05 -17.31
C CYS A 446 20.30 -13.58 -18.22
N ASP A 447 21.42 -12.87 -18.29
CA ASP A 447 22.69 -13.47 -18.71
C ASP A 447 23.14 -14.49 -17.65
N VAL A 448 22.58 -15.69 -17.73
CA VAL A 448 22.77 -16.76 -16.77
C VAL A 448 24.20 -17.26 -16.74
N ASP A 449 24.89 -17.24 -17.88
CA ASP A 449 26.28 -17.67 -18.01
C ASP A 449 27.23 -16.61 -17.43
N GLY A 450 27.00 -15.33 -17.75
CA GLY A 450 27.75 -14.21 -17.17
C GLY A 450 27.61 -14.13 -15.65
N ILE A 451 26.38 -14.22 -15.12
CA ILE A 451 26.15 -14.24 -13.67
C ILE A 451 26.81 -15.46 -13.02
N GLN A 452 26.73 -16.64 -13.64
CA GLN A 452 27.38 -17.84 -13.12
C GLN A 452 28.91 -17.72 -13.12
N GLN A 453 29.50 -17.05 -14.11
CA GLN A 453 30.93 -16.79 -14.15
C GLN A 453 31.36 -15.91 -12.98
N VAL A 454 30.64 -14.80 -12.72
CA VAL A 454 30.90 -13.93 -11.55
C VAL A 454 30.74 -14.72 -10.26
N ALA A 455 29.64 -15.47 -10.10
CA ALA A 455 29.42 -16.29 -8.92
C ALA A 455 30.56 -17.28 -8.65
N SER A 456 31.09 -17.89 -9.72
CA SER A 456 32.20 -18.85 -9.62
C SER A 456 33.51 -18.18 -9.22
N ASN A 457 33.79 -16.97 -9.73
CA ASN A 457 35.01 -16.22 -9.42
C ASN A 457 35.08 -15.80 -7.95
N TYR A 458 33.93 -15.52 -7.32
CA TYR A 458 33.84 -15.00 -5.95
C TYR A 458 33.20 -15.98 -4.96
N TYR A 459 32.95 -17.23 -5.36
CA TYR A 459 32.33 -18.28 -4.55
C TYR A 459 30.94 -17.90 -3.98
N LEU A 460 30.12 -17.22 -4.79
CA LEU A 460 28.78 -16.76 -4.42
C LEU A 460 27.72 -17.77 -4.82
N LYS A 461 26.60 -17.78 -4.08
CA LYS A 461 25.40 -18.54 -4.45
C LYS A 461 24.47 -17.75 -5.36
N VAL A 462 23.79 -18.42 -6.29
CA VAL A 462 22.88 -17.79 -7.26
C VAL A 462 21.46 -18.29 -7.05
N LEU A 463 20.55 -17.36 -6.78
CA LEU A 463 19.11 -17.61 -6.69
C LEU A 463 18.39 -16.75 -7.73
N TYR A 464 17.64 -17.37 -8.64
CA TYR A 464 16.83 -16.61 -9.59
C TYR A 464 15.38 -16.49 -9.14
N ASP A 465 14.84 -15.27 -9.25
CA ASP A 465 13.40 -15.01 -9.27
C ASP A 465 12.89 -15.16 -10.71
N ALA A 466 12.25 -16.29 -10.97
CA ALA A 466 11.62 -16.65 -12.24
C ALA A 466 10.10 -16.44 -12.21
N ALA A 467 9.59 -15.51 -11.39
CA ALA A 467 8.15 -15.25 -11.29
C ALA A 467 7.48 -14.84 -12.61
N HIS A 468 8.24 -14.52 -13.66
CA HIS A 468 7.74 -14.20 -15.00
C HIS A 468 8.21 -15.17 -16.08
N ALA A 469 9.06 -16.15 -15.76
CA ALA A 469 9.79 -16.97 -16.73
C ALA A 469 9.29 -18.43 -16.76
N PHE A 470 7.97 -18.63 -16.60
CA PHE A 470 7.38 -19.97 -16.60
C PHE A 470 7.57 -20.66 -17.95
N GLU A 471 8.32 -21.77 -17.95
CA GLU A 471 8.76 -22.54 -19.13
C GLU A 471 9.70 -21.80 -20.09
N THR A 472 10.27 -20.68 -19.67
CA THR A 472 11.34 -20.05 -20.45
C THR A 472 12.53 -21.01 -20.54
N THR A 473 13.13 -21.07 -21.73
CA THR A 473 14.34 -21.82 -22.01
C THR A 473 15.41 -20.90 -22.59
N VAL A 474 16.67 -21.24 -22.34
CA VAL A 474 17.86 -20.60 -22.91
C VAL A 474 18.71 -21.69 -23.54
N ASN A 475 19.06 -21.55 -24.82
CA ASN A 475 19.77 -22.58 -25.59
C ASN A 475 19.08 -23.96 -25.51
N GLY A 476 17.74 -23.99 -25.48
CA GLY A 476 16.95 -25.21 -25.33
C GLY A 476 16.94 -25.83 -23.92
N ARG A 477 17.65 -25.23 -22.95
CA ARG A 477 17.68 -25.69 -21.55
C ARG A 477 16.67 -24.89 -20.71
N SER A 478 15.93 -25.56 -19.83
CA SER A 478 14.96 -24.90 -18.95
C SER A 478 15.62 -23.88 -18.01
N ILE A 479 14.97 -22.74 -17.81
CA ILE A 479 15.44 -21.72 -16.87
C ILE A 479 15.55 -22.26 -15.43
N ALA A 480 14.75 -23.28 -15.09
CA ALA A 480 14.75 -23.94 -13.78
C ALA A 480 16.09 -24.62 -13.42
N SER A 481 16.98 -24.79 -14.39
CA SER A 481 18.26 -25.49 -14.25
C SER A 481 19.47 -24.56 -14.10
N PHE A 482 19.28 -23.23 -14.03
CA PHE A 482 20.36 -22.25 -13.91
C PHE A 482 20.46 -21.71 -12.47
N GLY A 483 21.69 -21.41 -12.03
CA GLY A 483 21.97 -21.03 -10.64
C GLY A 483 21.86 -22.21 -9.67
N ASP A 484 21.94 -21.93 -8.37
CA ASP A 484 21.77 -22.94 -7.31
C ASP A 484 20.28 -23.21 -7.01
N ALA A 485 19.41 -22.21 -7.22
CA ALA A 485 17.97 -22.33 -7.04
C ALA A 485 17.18 -21.33 -7.91
N VAL A 486 15.95 -21.70 -8.28
CA VAL A 486 15.05 -20.88 -9.10
C VAL A 486 13.65 -20.87 -8.51
N ALA A 487 13.17 -19.70 -8.12
CA ALA A 487 11.85 -19.52 -7.53
C ALA A 487 10.81 -19.10 -8.58
N PHE A 488 9.67 -19.78 -8.62
CA PHE A 488 8.54 -19.49 -9.49
C PHE A 488 7.36 -18.95 -8.68
N SER A 489 6.52 -18.13 -9.33
CA SER A 489 5.25 -17.65 -8.78
C SER A 489 4.09 -18.18 -9.62
N PHE A 490 3.06 -18.68 -8.94
CA PHE A 490 1.80 -19.18 -9.50
C PHE A 490 0.61 -18.37 -9.00
N HIS A 491 0.82 -17.07 -8.77
CA HIS A 491 -0.23 -16.10 -8.45
C HIS A 491 -1.25 -15.98 -9.59
N ALA A 492 -2.51 -15.65 -9.29
CA ALA A 492 -3.62 -15.56 -10.24
C ALA A 492 -3.37 -14.69 -11.49
N THR A 493 -2.43 -13.74 -11.45
CA THR A 493 -2.10 -12.88 -12.60
C THR A 493 -1.04 -13.47 -13.55
N LYS A 494 -0.47 -14.61 -13.20
CA LYS A 494 0.57 -15.31 -13.99
C LYS A 494 -0.07 -16.16 -15.09
N LEU A 495 0.71 -16.50 -16.11
CA LEU A 495 0.27 -17.34 -17.24
C LEU A 495 -0.25 -18.70 -16.73
N PHE A 496 0.50 -19.32 -15.83
CA PHE A 496 0.07 -20.48 -15.05
C PHE A 496 -0.13 -20.06 -13.60
N HIS A 497 -1.22 -20.51 -12.97
CA HIS A 497 -1.51 -20.19 -11.57
C HIS A 497 -2.21 -21.32 -10.82
N THR A 498 -2.11 -21.26 -9.50
CA THR A 498 -2.86 -22.08 -8.53
C THR A 498 -3.85 -21.21 -7.73
N ALA A 499 -4.19 -20.02 -8.25
CA ALA A 499 -4.78 -18.87 -7.54
C ALA A 499 -3.76 -18.14 -6.66
N GLU A 500 -3.19 -18.84 -5.69
CA GLU A 500 -1.97 -18.45 -4.98
C GLU A 500 -1.03 -19.65 -4.92
N GLY A 501 0.25 -19.42 -5.16
CA GLY A 501 1.24 -20.49 -5.17
C GLY A 501 2.62 -20.09 -5.69
N GLY A 502 3.56 -21.01 -5.56
CA GLY A 502 4.91 -20.90 -6.09
C GLY A 502 5.62 -22.24 -6.09
N ALA A 503 6.84 -22.24 -6.60
CA ALA A 503 7.72 -23.40 -6.54
C ALA A 503 9.17 -22.95 -6.36
N LEU A 504 10.02 -23.85 -5.84
CA LEU A 504 11.46 -23.70 -5.84
C LEU A 504 12.08 -24.91 -6.53
N ALA A 505 12.75 -24.69 -7.65
CA ALA A 505 13.62 -25.67 -8.30
C ALA A 505 15.04 -25.55 -7.73
N VAL A 506 15.71 -26.67 -7.51
CA VAL A 506 17.07 -26.74 -6.97
C VAL A 506 17.92 -27.77 -7.71
N GLY A 507 19.24 -27.69 -7.57
CA GLY A 507 20.18 -28.51 -8.34
C GLY A 507 20.28 -29.98 -7.94
N ASP A 508 19.95 -30.33 -6.69
CA ASP A 508 20.13 -31.70 -6.18
C ASP A 508 19.07 -32.11 -5.14
N ALA A 509 18.96 -33.42 -4.92
CA ALA A 509 17.99 -34.02 -4.00
C ALA A 509 18.21 -33.59 -2.53
N GLY A 510 19.46 -33.45 -2.08
CA GLY A 510 19.75 -33.07 -0.70
C GLY A 510 19.32 -31.63 -0.40
N LEU A 511 19.48 -30.72 -1.37
CA LEU A 511 18.96 -29.36 -1.26
C LEU A 511 17.43 -29.35 -1.27
N LYS A 512 16.78 -30.24 -2.06
CA LYS A 512 15.31 -30.39 -2.06
C LYS A 512 14.80 -30.83 -0.69
N ASP A 513 15.40 -31.86 -0.09
CA ASP A 513 15.02 -32.38 1.22
C ASP A 513 15.08 -31.27 2.27
N ARG A 514 16.16 -30.48 2.26
CA ARG A 514 16.31 -29.33 3.15
C ARG A 514 15.23 -28.28 2.92
N VAL A 515 14.90 -27.98 1.66
CA VAL A 515 13.81 -27.07 1.30
C VAL A 515 12.47 -27.58 1.84
N ASP A 516 12.18 -28.86 1.68
CA ASP A 516 10.93 -29.47 2.15
C ASP A 516 10.81 -29.48 3.68
N HIS A 517 11.92 -29.67 4.40
CA HIS A 517 11.93 -29.50 5.85
C HIS A 517 11.68 -28.03 6.22
N LEU A 518 12.41 -27.07 5.63
CA LEU A 518 12.27 -25.64 5.94
C LEU A 518 10.87 -25.09 5.65
N LYS A 519 10.21 -25.54 4.58
CA LYS A 519 8.83 -25.12 4.24
C LYS A 519 7.78 -25.75 5.15
N ASN A 520 8.16 -26.75 5.95
CA ASN A 520 7.32 -27.47 6.89
C ASN A 520 7.89 -27.42 8.32
N PHE A 521 8.13 -26.20 8.82
CA PHE A 521 8.56 -25.93 10.20
C PHE A 521 9.92 -26.50 10.61
N GLY A 522 10.67 -27.10 9.69
CA GLY A 522 11.93 -27.81 9.98
C GLY A 522 11.74 -29.16 10.66
N ILE A 523 10.54 -29.73 10.56
CA ILE A 523 10.19 -31.05 11.09
C ILE A 523 10.89 -32.11 10.23
N ASP A 524 11.69 -32.97 10.86
CA ASP A 524 12.23 -34.16 10.22
C ASP A 524 11.25 -35.33 10.37
N HIS A 525 10.68 -35.50 11.57
CA HIS A 525 9.63 -36.47 11.90
C HIS A 525 8.89 -36.04 13.18
N GLU A 526 7.87 -36.81 13.62
CA GLU A 526 6.91 -36.42 14.66
C GLU A 526 7.53 -35.94 15.98
N GLU A 527 8.71 -36.46 16.35
CA GLU A 527 9.38 -36.14 17.61
C GLU A 527 10.61 -35.22 17.45
N GLN A 528 10.96 -34.83 16.21
CA GLN A 528 12.19 -34.07 15.95
C GLN A 528 12.00 -32.92 14.97
N VAL A 529 12.40 -31.72 15.43
CA VAL A 529 12.55 -30.50 14.65
C VAL A 529 14.03 -30.14 14.64
N SER A 530 14.71 -30.28 13.49
CA SER A 530 16.17 -30.14 13.41
C SER A 530 16.65 -28.74 13.01
N GLN A 531 15.75 -27.89 12.53
CA GLN A 531 16.07 -26.53 12.13
C GLN A 531 14.84 -25.64 12.25
N VAL A 532 15.05 -24.31 12.29
CA VAL A 532 13.94 -23.35 12.28
C VAL A 532 13.39 -23.26 10.85
N GLY A 533 12.15 -23.70 10.65
CA GLY A 533 11.41 -23.53 9.41
C GLY A 533 10.14 -22.69 9.58
N ILE A 534 9.43 -22.48 8.48
CA ILE A 534 8.16 -21.75 8.42
C ILE A 534 7.03 -22.65 7.91
N ASN A 535 5.80 -22.16 7.94
CA ASN A 535 4.71 -22.78 7.21
C ASN A 535 4.59 -22.18 5.82
N ALA A 536 5.03 -22.92 4.80
CA ALA A 536 4.94 -22.46 3.41
C ALA A 536 4.34 -23.50 2.46
N LYS A 537 3.65 -24.50 3.00
CA LYS A 537 3.06 -25.61 2.24
C LYS A 537 1.90 -25.14 1.35
N LEU A 538 1.89 -25.59 0.09
CA LEU A 538 0.73 -25.45 -0.80
C LEU A 538 -0.38 -26.44 -0.41
N SER A 539 -1.61 -25.95 -0.25
CA SER A 539 -2.79 -26.77 0.06
C SER A 539 -3.27 -27.61 -1.12
N GLU A 540 -4.05 -28.65 -0.86
CA GLU A 540 -4.70 -29.48 -1.89
C GLU A 540 -5.69 -28.70 -2.76
N VAL A 541 -6.38 -27.70 -2.20
CA VAL A 541 -7.33 -26.85 -2.95
C VAL A 541 -6.62 -26.06 -4.06
N HIS A 542 -5.57 -25.32 -3.70
CA HIS A 542 -4.73 -24.61 -4.67
C HIS A 542 -4.07 -25.57 -5.68
N ALA A 543 -3.62 -26.75 -5.22
CA ALA A 543 -3.03 -27.75 -6.11
C ALA A 543 -4.04 -28.31 -7.13
N ALA A 544 -5.28 -28.59 -6.71
CA ALA A 544 -6.36 -29.03 -7.58
C ALA A 544 -6.67 -28.00 -8.67
N VAL A 545 -6.74 -26.71 -8.29
CA VAL A 545 -6.88 -25.60 -9.26
C VAL A 545 -5.71 -25.61 -10.24
N GLY A 546 -4.49 -25.75 -9.75
CA GLY A 546 -3.28 -25.85 -10.58
C GLY A 546 -3.32 -26.97 -11.60
N ASN A 547 -3.69 -28.18 -11.18
CA ASN A 547 -3.78 -29.35 -12.05
C ASN A 547 -4.78 -29.15 -13.20
N VAL A 548 -5.87 -28.40 -12.97
CA VAL A 548 -6.85 -28.07 -14.02
C VAL A 548 -6.31 -26.95 -14.90
N VAL A 549 -5.83 -25.84 -14.31
CA VAL A 549 -5.30 -24.68 -15.06
C VAL A 549 -4.17 -25.08 -16.00
N LEU A 550 -3.27 -25.97 -15.57
CA LEU A 550 -2.10 -26.39 -16.34
C LEU A 550 -2.47 -27.01 -17.70
N ARG A 551 -3.64 -27.64 -17.82
CA ARG A 551 -4.16 -28.23 -19.06
C ARG A 551 -4.45 -27.18 -20.15
N TYR A 552 -4.67 -25.94 -19.74
CA TYR A 552 -5.09 -24.83 -20.61
C TYR A 552 -3.96 -23.85 -20.95
N VAL A 553 -2.79 -23.99 -20.31
CA VAL A 553 -1.66 -23.06 -20.44
C VAL A 553 -1.15 -22.97 -21.89
N ASP A 554 -1.06 -24.10 -22.60
CA ASP A 554 -0.55 -24.12 -23.98
C ASP A 554 -1.46 -23.35 -24.95
N ALA A 555 -2.78 -23.47 -24.77
CA ALA A 555 -3.76 -22.74 -25.57
C ALA A 555 -3.71 -21.23 -25.27
N GLU A 556 -3.61 -20.85 -24.00
CA GLU A 556 -3.45 -19.45 -23.58
C GLU A 556 -2.15 -18.84 -24.13
N ARG A 557 -1.04 -19.57 -24.05
CA ARG A 557 0.26 -19.16 -24.61
C ARG A 557 0.18 -18.96 -26.13
N ALA A 558 -0.46 -19.88 -26.84
CA ALA A 558 -0.65 -19.76 -28.28
C ALA A 558 -1.52 -18.55 -28.67
N ALA A 559 -2.56 -18.23 -27.88
CA ALA A 559 -3.38 -17.04 -28.07
C ALA A 559 -2.57 -15.76 -27.86
N ARG A 560 -1.82 -15.68 -26.76
CA ARG A 560 -0.90 -14.57 -26.48
C ARG A 560 0.17 -14.40 -27.56
N ALA A 561 0.71 -15.48 -28.11
CA ALA A 561 1.68 -15.40 -29.21
C ALA A 561 1.08 -14.78 -30.49
N ARG A 562 -0.21 -15.02 -30.78
CA ARG A 562 -0.91 -14.35 -31.90
C ARG A 562 -1.05 -12.85 -31.65
N LEU A 563 -1.51 -12.48 -30.46
CA LEU A 563 -1.67 -11.06 -30.07
C LEU A 563 -0.34 -10.32 -30.12
N ARG A 564 0.76 -10.94 -29.67
CA ARG A 564 2.10 -10.36 -29.74
C ARG A 564 2.50 -10.00 -31.17
N ARG A 565 2.29 -10.92 -32.13
CA ARG A 565 2.57 -10.66 -33.55
C ARG A 565 1.72 -9.52 -34.08
N GLN A 566 0.44 -9.46 -33.70
CA GLN A 566 -0.44 -8.37 -34.12
C GLN A 566 0.01 -7.02 -33.57
N TYR A 567 0.33 -6.92 -32.27
CA TYR A 567 0.91 -5.73 -31.67
C TYR A 567 2.22 -5.32 -32.35
N GLN A 568 3.10 -6.29 -32.65
CA GLN A 568 4.34 -6.02 -33.40
C GLN A 568 4.03 -5.39 -34.74
N THR A 569 3.20 -6.02 -35.57
CA THR A 569 2.83 -5.47 -36.88
C THR A 569 2.20 -4.08 -36.81
N LEU A 570 1.37 -3.81 -35.80
CA LEU A 570 0.62 -2.55 -35.69
C LEU A 570 1.39 -1.40 -35.04
N LEU A 571 2.50 -1.68 -34.36
CA LEU A 571 3.31 -0.68 -33.67
C LEU A 571 4.69 -0.48 -34.32
N ASP A 572 5.13 -1.37 -35.21
CA ASP A 572 6.49 -1.37 -35.82
C ASP A 572 6.86 -0.05 -36.52
N ASP A 573 5.88 0.62 -37.14
CA ASP A 573 6.09 1.87 -37.87
C ASP A 573 5.91 3.14 -37.01
N ILE A 574 5.66 2.99 -35.71
CA ILE A 574 5.49 4.13 -34.79
C ILE A 574 6.83 4.51 -34.19
N ASP A 575 7.41 5.61 -34.66
CA ASP A 575 8.69 6.11 -34.17
C ASP A 575 8.67 6.36 -32.65
N GLY A 576 9.62 5.76 -31.93
CA GLY A 576 9.74 5.88 -30.47
C GLY A 576 8.86 4.94 -29.64
N VAL A 577 8.19 3.97 -30.25
CA VAL A 577 7.46 2.90 -29.54
C VAL A 577 8.06 1.54 -29.89
N ASP A 578 8.90 1.01 -29.01
CA ASP A 578 9.60 -0.26 -29.24
C ASP A 578 8.99 -1.37 -28.37
N LEU A 579 8.50 -2.46 -28.97
CA LEU A 579 8.15 -3.65 -28.18
C LEU A 579 9.42 -4.40 -27.79
N MET A 580 9.57 -4.69 -26.49
CA MET A 580 10.76 -5.39 -25.99
C MET A 580 10.94 -6.75 -26.65
N GLY A 581 12.10 -6.95 -27.28
CA GLY A 581 12.53 -8.22 -27.87
C GLY A 581 12.99 -9.24 -26.83
N LEU A 582 13.30 -10.44 -27.32
CA LEU A 582 13.93 -11.52 -26.56
C LEU A 582 15.31 -11.79 -27.19
N PRO A 583 16.29 -12.26 -26.40
CA PRO A 583 17.52 -12.81 -26.95
C PRO A 583 17.23 -13.95 -27.93
N ASP A 584 17.99 -14.05 -29.03
CA ASP A 584 17.76 -15.04 -30.11
C ASP A 584 17.78 -16.50 -29.62
N ASN A 585 18.48 -16.76 -28.51
CA ASN A 585 18.62 -18.07 -27.91
C ASN A 585 17.59 -18.37 -26.80
N ALA A 586 16.63 -17.47 -26.57
CA ALA A 586 15.63 -17.59 -25.51
C ALA A 586 14.21 -17.77 -26.05
N THR A 587 13.36 -18.46 -25.29
CA THR A 587 11.93 -18.58 -25.60
C THR A 587 11.06 -17.61 -24.81
N ASP A 588 9.94 -17.19 -25.41
CA ASP A 588 9.00 -16.27 -24.77
C ASP A 588 8.17 -16.97 -23.68
N SER A 589 8.26 -16.44 -22.46
CA SER A 589 7.40 -16.84 -21.35
C SER A 589 5.92 -16.57 -21.58
N GLY A 590 5.56 -15.67 -22.52
CA GLY A 590 4.18 -15.25 -22.77
C GLY A 590 3.52 -14.51 -21.60
N GLN A 591 4.31 -14.06 -20.60
CA GLN A 591 3.76 -13.45 -19.39
C GLN A 591 3.34 -11.99 -19.59
N TYR A 592 4.18 -11.18 -20.24
CA TYR A 592 3.94 -9.74 -20.42
C TYR A 592 4.32 -9.27 -21.82
N LEU A 593 3.60 -8.25 -22.28
CA LEU A 593 3.95 -7.47 -23.46
C LEU A 593 4.33 -6.05 -23.02
N ILE A 594 5.60 -5.68 -23.20
CA ILE A 594 6.15 -4.41 -22.74
C ILE A 594 6.53 -3.56 -23.95
N ALA A 595 6.02 -2.33 -23.99
CA ALA A 595 6.49 -1.28 -24.88
C ALA A 595 7.47 -0.38 -24.14
N ARG A 596 8.53 0.07 -24.81
CA ARG A 596 9.41 1.15 -24.36
C ARG A 596 9.08 2.40 -25.14
N ILE A 597 8.79 3.47 -24.42
CA ILE A 597 8.39 4.75 -24.97
C ILE A 597 9.58 5.70 -24.91
N ASN A 598 10.15 6.01 -26.07
CA ASN A 598 11.15 7.05 -26.19
C ASN A 598 10.45 8.40 -26.35
N GLU A 599 10.40 9.20 -25.29
CA GLU A 599 9.68 10.48 -25.27
C GLU A 599 10.10 11.43 -26.38
N GLN A 600 11.40 11.49 -26.71
CA GLN A 600 11.92 12.40 -27.73
C GLN A 600 11.47 12.02 -29.14
N ARG A 601 11.47 10.73 -29.48
CA ARG A 601 11.05 10.22 -30.79
C ARG A 601 9.53 10.11 -30.92
N PHE A 602 8.85 9.70 -29.86
CA PHE A 602 7.40 9.55 -29.86
C PHE A 602 6.66 10.90 -29.69
N GLY A 603 7.30 11.89 -29.06
CA GLY A 603 6.72 13.20 -28.77
C GLY A 603 5.76 13.21 -27.58
N MET A 604 5.73 12.14 -26.78
CA MET A 604 4.91 11.97 -25.59
C MET A 604 5.62 11.05 -24.59
N SER A 605 5.58 11.39 -23.31
CA SER A 605 6.17 10.55 -22.25
C SER A 605 5.36 9.27 -22.02
N ARG A 606 6.00 8.26 -21.43
CA ARG A 606 5.34 7.01 -21.00
C ARG A 606 4.15 7.29 -20.07
N ASP A 607 4.31 8.23 -19.14
CA ASP A 607 3.28 8.58 -18.15
C ASP A 607 2.07 9.29 -18.78
N GLU A 608 2.28 10.16 -19.76
CA GLU A 608 1.20 10.76 -20.56
C GLU A 608 0.46 9.70 -21.39
N LEU A 609 1.19 8.80 -22.06
CA LEU A 609 0.59 7.70 -22.83
C LEU A 609 -0.22 6.77 -21.91
N HIS A 610 0.30 6.45 -20.73
CA HIS A 610 -0.42 5.68 -19.72
C HIS A 610 -1.74 6.37 -19.31
N GLY A 611 -1.72 7.70 -19.11
CA GLY A 611 -2.92 8.49 -18.83
C GLY A 611 -3.93 8.45 -19.99
N ARG A 612 -3.47 8.55 -21.23
CA ARG A 612 -4.32 8.49 -22.43
C ARG A 612 -4.97 7.13 -22.63
N LEU A 613 -4.22 6.05 -22.46
CA LEU A 613 -4.77 4.68 -22.48
C LEU A 613 -5.82 4.52 -21.37
N ARG A 614 -5.55 5.02 -20.17
CA ARG A 614 -6.51 4.97 -19.06
C ARG A 614 -7.81 5.73 -19.36
N ALA A 615 -7.74 6.89 -20.02
CA ALA A 615 -8.92 7.64 -20.46
C ALA A 615 -9.77 6.86 -21.47
N MET A 616 -9.15 5.94 -22.21
CA MET A 616 -9.82 5.00 -23.12
C MET A 616 -10.33 3.74 -22.41
N ASN A 617 -10.23 3.64 -21.09
CA ASN A 617 -10.53 2.42 -20.31
C ASN A 617 -9.56 1.25 -20.59
N VAL A 618 -8.35 1.57 -21.09
CA VAL A 618 -7.25 0.63 -21.27
C VAL A 618 -6.29 0.75 -20.08
N LEU A 619 -6.37 -0.19 -19.16
CA LEU A 619 -5.68 -0.14 -17.87
C LEU A 619 -4.28 -0.74 -17.95
N SER A 620 -3.35 -0.08 -18.66
CA SER A 620 -1.92 -0.44 -18.72
C SER A 620 -1.21 -0.35 -17.34
N ARG A 621 0.04 -0.81 -17.24
CA ARG A 621 0.83 -0.74 -15.98
C ARG A 621 2.25 -0.28 -16.22
N LYS A 622 2.77 0.50 -15.28
CA LYS A 622 4.17 0.95 -15.25
C LYS A 622 5.03 -0.08 -14.52
N TYR A 623 5.04 -1.32 -14.96
CA TYR A 623 5.93 -2.31 -14.37
C TYR A 623 7.34 -2.08 -14.89
N PHE A 624 8.39 -1.87 -14.07
CA PHE A 624 8.36 -1.59 -12.62
C PHE A 624 8.65 -0.11 -12.34
N PHE A 625 7.75 0.52 -11.59
CA PHE A 625 7.82 1.92 -11.18
C PHE A 625 7.03 2.13 -9.88
N PRO A 626 7.59 2.81 -8.87
CA PRO A 626 8.98 3.27 -8.81
C PRO A 626 9.95 2.08 -8.69
N LEU A 627 11.26 2.32 -8.82
CA LEU A 627 12.28 1.29 -8.62
C LEU A 627 12.27 0.79 -7.19
N ALA A 628 12.72 -0.45 -6.98
CA ALA A 628 12.85 -1.00 -5.63
C ALA A 628 13.87 -0.24 -4.77
N SER A 629 14.88 0.35 -5.39
CA SER A 629 15.83 1.25 -4.73
C SER A 629 15.20 2.56 -4.24
N GLU A 630 14.05 2.97 -4.77
CA GLU A 630 13.36 4.21 -4.36
C GLU A 630 12.39 4.00 -3.17
N TYR A 631 12.10 2.75 -2.81
CA TYR A 631 11.20 2.48 -1.68
C TYR A 631 11.78 3.01 -0.38
N ALA A 632 10.93 3.56 0.49
CA ALA A 632 11.36 4.20 1.74
C ALA A 632 12.22 3.28 2.64
N CYS A 633 11.97 1.97 2.60
CA CYS A 633 12.74 0.97 3.35
C CYS A 633 14.12 0.63 2.75
N TYR A 634 14.42 1.07 1.52
CA TYR A 634 15.65 0.72 0.79
C TYR A 634 16.42 1.93 0.25
N ARG A 635 15.78 3.10 0.11
CA ARG A 635 16.38 4.33 -0.44
C ARG A 635 17.60 4.85 0.31
N SER A 636 17.79 4.43 1.56
CA SER A 636 18.96 4.78 2.37
C SER A 636 20.14 3.82 2.19
N LEU A 637 19.98 2.73 1.45
CA LEU A 637 21.10 1.82 1.16
C LEU A 637 22.13 2.53 0.28
N PRO A 638 23.44 2.39 0.52
CA PRO A 638 24.47 3.03 -0.31
C PRO A 638 24.34 2.68 -1.80
N SER A 639 23.91 1.46 -2.10
CA SER A 639 23.69 0.96 -3.46
C SER A 639 22.42 1.48 -4.14
N ALA A 640 21.50 2.14 -3.41
CA ALA A 640 20.25 2.69 -3.96
C ALA A 640 20.43 4.02 -4.71
N SER A 641 21.65 4.57 -4.72
CA SER A 641 22.00 5.84 -5.34
C SER A 641 21.63 5.89 -6.84
N PRO A 642 20.90 6.92 -7.32
CA PRO A 642 20.55 7.05 -8.73
C PRO A 642 21.75 7.07 -9.68
N GLN A 643 22.89 7.63 -9.25
CA GLN A 643 24.11 7.69 -10.04
C GLN A 643 24.70 6.30 -10.33
N ALA A 644 24.43 5.32 -9.46
CA ALA A 644 24.91 3.95 -9.63
C ALA A 644 23.95 3.08 -10.45
N LEU A 645 22.73 3.55 -10.73
CA LEU A 645 21.65 2.80 -11.38
C LEU A 645 21.07 3.49 -12.64
N PRO A 646 21.87 4.15 -13.49
CA PRO A 646 21.35 4.97 -14.58
C PRO A 646 20.45 4.21 -15.56
N ASN A 647 20.77 2.94 -15.87
CA ASN A 647 19.97 2.15 -16.81
C ASN A 647 18.61 1.78 -16.21
N ALA A 648 18.57 1.44 -14.93
CA ALA A 648 17.31 1.15 -14.22
C ALA A 648 16.38 2.37 -14.19
N TYR A 649 16.89 3.57 -13.88
CA TYR A 649 16.09 4.80 -13.88
C TYR A 649 15.55 5.14 -15.26
N ARG A 650 16.41 5.00 -16.29
CA ARG A 650 15.97 5.16 -17.67
C ARG A 650 14.86 4.17 -18.02
N ALA A 651 15.07 2.88 -17.78
CA ALA A 651 14.08 1.85 -18.06
C ALA A 651 12.74 2.11 -17.35
N ALA A 652 12.78 2.46 -16.06
CA ALA A 652 11.59 2.76 -15.26
C ALA A 652 10.77 3.94 -15.81
N SER A 653 11.40 4.88 -16.50
CA SER A 653 10.73 5.99 -17.19
C SER A 653 10.13 5.62 -18.55
N GLU A 654 10.62 4.56 -19.20
CA GLU A 654 10.25 4.20 -20.59
C GLU A 654 9.24 3.04 -20.69
N VAL A 655 9.24 2.10 -19.75
CA VAL A 655 8.47 0.83 -19.88
C VAL A 655 6.96 0.97 -19.65
N LEU A 656 6.14 0.33 -20.47
CA LEU A 656 4.69 0.28 -20.31
C LEU A 656 4.16 -1.11 -20.66
N ALA A 657 3.57 -1.78 -19.67
CA ALA A 657 2.91 -3.06 -19.86
C ALA A 657 1.53 -2.84 -20.48
N LEU A 658 1.30 -3.47 -21.64
CA LEU A 658 0.05 -3.39 -22.40
C LEU A 658 -0.87 -4.59 -22.08
N PRO A 659 -2.19 -4.48 -22.34
CA PRO A 659 -3.13 -5.61 -22.31
C PRO A 659 -2.64 -6.82 -23.09
N TYR A 660 -2.46 -7.93 -22.38
CA TYR A 660 -1.87 -9.14 -22.93
C TYR A 660 -2.39 -10.40 -22.23
N HIS A 661 -3.52 -10.92 -22.71
CA HIS A 661 -4.12 -12.17 -22.24
C HIS A 661 -4.93 -12.83 -23.37
N GLY A 662 -5.08 -14.15 -23.37
CA GLY A 662 -5.67 -14.91 -24.50
C GLY A 662 -7.15 -14.66 -24.75
N ARG A 663 -7.85 -14.00 -23.82
CA ARG A 663 -9.24 -13.53 -23.99
C ARG A 663 -9.38 -12.14 -24.63
N LEU A 664 -8.28 -11.47 -24.96
CA LEU A 664 -8.32 -10.15 -25.59
C LEU A 664 -8.66 -10.32 -27.07
N ALA A 665 -9.68 -9.60 -27.55
CA ALA A 665 -10.07 -9.70 -28.96
C ALA A 665 -9.04 -8.99 -29.86
N GLU A 666 -8.84 -9.51 -31.07
CA GLU A 666 -7.91 -8.92 -32.05
C GLU A 666 -8.33 -7.48 -32.44
N ASN A 667 -9.64 -7.20 -32.52
CA ASN A 667 -10.16 -5.85 -32.75
C ASN A 667 -9.87 -4.88 -31.59
N ASP A 668 -9.79 -5.40 -30.35
CA ASP A 668 -9.44 -4.57 -29.20
C ASP A 668 -7.96 -4.18 -29.26
N VAL A 669 -7.09 -5.09 -29.72
CA VAL A 669 -5.67 -4.80 -29.98
C VAL A 669 -5.51 -3.71 -31.03
N GLU A 670 -6.22 -3.80 -32.16
CA GLU A 670 -6.21 -2.77 -33.20
C GLU A 670 -6.55 -1.40 -32.63
N ARG A 671 -7.65 -1.32 -31.89
CA ARG A 671 -8.11 -0.07 -31.28
C ARG A 671 -7.15 0.45 -30.22
N ILE A 672 -6.47 -0.41 -29.45
CA ILE A 672 -5.40 0.00 -28.53
C ILE A 672 -4.23 0.60 -29.31
N CYS A 673 -3.79 -0.05 -30.38
CA CYS A 673 -2.70 0.43 -31.24
C CYS A 673 -3.06 1.76 -31.92
N GLU A 674 -4.31 1.97 -32.34
CA GLU A 674 -4.80 3.24 -32.87
C GLU A 674 -4.73 4.37 -31.83
N VAL A 675 -5.06 4.08 -30.56
CA VAL A 675 -4.92 5.04 -29.46
C VAL A 675 -3.46 5.43 -29.26
N ILE A 676 -2.53 4.46 -29.33
CA ILE A 676 -1.09 4.71 -29.23
C ILE A 676 -0.61 5.53 -30.44
N ARG A 677 -0.99 5.13 -31.65
CA ARG A 677 -0.62 5.81 -32.90
C ARG A 677 -1.09 7.26 -32.95
N SER A 678 -2.34 7.50 -32.60
CA SER A 678 -2.91 8.86 -32.53
C SER A 678 -2.30 9.72 -31.41
N ALA A 679 -1.46 9.14 -30.54
CA ALA A 679 -0.71 9.85 -29.52
C ALA A 679 0.65 10.35 -29.97
N SER A 680 1.18 9.84 -31.09
CA SER A 680 2.40 10.39 -31.68
C SER A 680 2.18 11.84 -32.09
N ARG A 681 3.04 12.74 -31.59
CA ARG A 681 3.00 14.19 -31.90
C ARG A 681 3.97 14.58 -33.02
N VAL A 682 4.73 13.63 -33.54
CA VAL A 682 5.65 13.87 -34.65
C VAL A 682 4.89 13.77 -35.97
N ARG A 683 4.67 14.91 -36.63
CA ARG A 683 4.16 14.93 -38.00
C ARG A 683 5.21 14.27 -38.89
N VAL A 684 4.87 13.13 -39.50
CA VAL A 684 5.61 12.62 -40.66
C VAL A 684 5.56 13.73 -41.71
N SER A 685 6.71 14.33 -41.99
CA SER A 685 6.90 15.34 -43.04
C SER A 685 6.89 14.72 -44.41
#